data_AF-A0A7L7L8M7-F1
#
_entry.id   AF-A0A7L7L8M7-F1
#
_cell.length_a   1.000
_cell.length_b   1.000
_cell.length_c   1.000
_cell.angle_alpha   90.00
_cell.angle_beta   90.00
_cell.angle_gamma   90.00
#
_symmetry.space_group_name_H-M   'P 1'
#
loop_
_entity.id
_entity.type
_entity.pdbx_description
1 polymer ?
#
loop_
_entity_poly.entity_id
_entity_poly.type
_entity_poly.pdbx_seq_one_letter_code
_entity_poly.pdbx_strand_id
1 'polypeptide(L)'
;MKIYPLIFILWVLLSLPKVLTAQPTYESTNYAIISNLVTQMTTSSIDGSNNNNNKLTAGTLIVYQTNEGRLGKLQILTYGYNIQLRAVTYQPSGKIYKQTPSLTIRGTWLCDLDQLVESSSGGDFWWEQLNKTIRYLVPWNKARFYVVPPAPQQTLKGFSDMHTHLMSHLSMGGKVMYGAPDGDMATALANCNPHHGGPGIFNMGGDFIRAEIVNKLDERYIYRKENKLHMDHPHEGYPHFKYWPHWSSATHQQMWWEWIKRAHEGGLNVMVALAVHNTLINQAAAGIGDRVWDDKASVELQLLEMRRFVARHFDFMEIAKTPADLRRIVMEGKLAVILGVETEDLGNLSRRRYFGQEAITIDKVKAEIQRLYDQFDVRYILPIHFSNNIFGGTALSRNLFLLSSKYYANIYPFPLESCGEGIGYKLEKEHFAFPSADALRSRNLGWVIDNQPTYPTPATGCGQRNITGLSYLGRAAIKEMMRLGIMIDIDHMSQQAVTDIFNLTSDSLSYPLNSGHNGPRNTGKTTPADNENSRTEDQYRGILERGGMIGLGHGGTATGFVNSFRNVSRLADGKNVAIGTDVNGFYALAAPDSAALVTYDSSFPNYQSPAGRPWDINKEGFAHYGLFPDFIKSWLSAGMTNKEQEAFHSTAEDFARMWEKCVSRSKEIFADQPDTRTVNVDPMISLCPNTHVSGDREFDGHGPRVRANVILRISTSGNRVEAVINFSARETQNDWSEVRGSWIRTIYTAPLSRRIQSITSPTRTSINQVLVGGGGNEIFRGCDGDVHTLRPGGPVARMFVVGDTGGDDISSDGNCNCDTRINRIEFNPVTVTLTPASASRKSFAPLAGITNEKINKTAGSYLDQNNPNPFDQHTTINYQVISPVKQVTLKIINMAGITVKQFANLPTGKHEISLEGNSLPPGVYVYTLNLDGQQVAARKMVLVK
;
A
#
# COMPACT_ATOMS: atom_id res chain seq x y z
N MET A 1 67.51 -0.23 6.67
CA MET A 1 67.82 -1.49 7.36
C MET A 1 66.75 -1.70 8.43
N LYS A 2 65.88 -2.72 8.25
CA LYS A 2 64.96 -3.44 9.18
C LYS A 2 64.25 -2.59 10.28
N ILE A 3 62.94 -2.63 10.49
CA ILE A 3 61.99 -3.72 10.82
C ILE A 3 60.58 -3.12 10.54
N TYR A 4 59.62 -3.77 9.87
CA TYR A 4 58.45 -4.45 10.48
C TYR A 4 57.59 -5.11 9.39
N PRO A 5 57.31 -6.43 9.45
CA PRO A 5 56.14 -7.03 8.82
C PRO A 5 55.25 -7.69 9.90
N LEU A 6 54.20 -6.98 10.34
CA LEU A 6 53.14 -7.57 11.17
C LEU A 6 51.74 -7.01 10.88
N ILE A 7 51.61 -6.04 9.97
CA ILE A 7 50.32 -5.37 9.68
C ILE A 7 49.62 -5.96 8.44
N PHE A 8 50.32 -6.68 7.56
CA PHE A 8 49.72 -7.21 6.33
C PHE A 8 48.98 -8.55 6.53
N ILE A 9 49.25 -9.29 7.61
CA ILE A 9 48.58 -10.56 7.91
C ILE A 9 47.25 -10.36 8.66
N LEU A 10 47.03 -9.20 9.30
CA LEU A 10 45.77 -8.90 9.99
C LEU A 10 44.65 -8.41 9.04
N TRP A 11 44.99 -7.92 7.84
CA TRP A 11 44.00 -7.41 6.88
C TRP A 11 43.43 -8.49 5.94
N VAL A 12 44.20 -9.56 5.70
CA VAL A 12 43.78 -10.72 4.87
C VAL A 12 42.94 -11.73 5.67
N LEU A 13 42.96 -11.68 7.01
CA LEU A 13 42.12 -12.52 7.88
C LEU A 13 40.75 -11.90 8.22
N LEU A 14 40.51 -10.63 7.87
CA LEU A 14 39.22 -9.94 8.06
C LEU A 14 38.37 -9.81 6.78
N SER A 15 38.84 -10.38 5.66
CA SER A 15 38.18 -10.32 4.34
C SER A 15 37.83 -11.70 3.77
N LEU A 16 37.82 -12.75 4.59
CA LEU A 16 37.03 -13.94 4.26
C LEU A 16 35.55 -13.60 4.47
N PRO A 17 34.64 -13.93 3.54
CA PRO A 17 33.24 -13.95 3.89
C PRO A 17 33.14 -14.90 5.09
N LYS A 18 32.76 -14.38 6.26
CA LYS A 18 32.06 -15.22 7.21
C LYS A 18 30.88 -15.74 6.40
N VAL A 19 30.98 -16.97 5.91
CA VAL A 19 29.81 -17.76 5.58
C VAL A 19 29.04 -17.72 6.89
N LEU A 20 28.04 -16.83 6.97
CA LEU A 20 26.97 -16.97 7.92
C LEU A 20 26.47 -18.38 7.64
N THR A 21 26.84 -19.34 8.47
CA THR A 21 26.16 -20.61 8.49
C THR A 21 24.75 -20.26 8.97
N ALA A 22 23.87 -20.01 8.00
CA ALA A 22 22.46 -19.77 8.25
C ALA A 22 21.97 -20.90 9.14
N GLN A 23 21.34 -20.56 10.25
CA GLN A 23 20.85 -21.54 11.21
C GLN A 23 19.83 -22.46 10.54
N PRO A 24 19.69 -23.71 11.02
CA PRO A 24 18.89 -24.73 10.33
C PRO A 24 17.42 -24.32 10.19
N THR A 25 16.94 -24.22 8.96
CA THR A 25 15.50 -24.15 8.63
C THR A 25 14.97 -25.56 8.47
N TYR A 26 13.64 -25.77 8.46
CA TYR A 26 13.08 -27.10 8.15
C TYR A 26 13.62 -27.65 6.81
N GLU A 27 13.83 -26.78 5.82
CA GLU A 27 14.30 -27.16 4.49
C GLU A 27 15.77 -27.52 4.47
N SER A 28 16.62 -26.73 5.14
CA SER A 28 18.06 -26.96 5.18
C SER A 28 18.48 -28.05 6.17
N THR A 29 17.64 -28.37 7.17
CA THR A 29 17.91 -29.41 8.17
C THR A 29 17.82 -30.80 7.53
N ASN A 30 18.95 -31.42 7.23
CA ASN A 30 19.03 -32.78 6.69
C ASN A 30 19.55 -33.75 7.76
N TYR A 31 19.66 -35.04 7.41
CA TYR A 31 20.12 -36.07 8.35
C TYR A 31 21.45 -35.74 9.04
N ALA A 32 22.43 -35.19 8.32
CA ALA A 32 23.74 -34.85 8.87
C ALA A 32 23.68 -33.74 9.93
N ILE A 33 22.78 -32.76 9.76
CA ILE A 33 22.54 -31.73 10.77
C ILE A 33 21.83 -32.35 11.98
N ILE A 34 20.84 -33.20 11.75
CA ILE A 34 20.09 -33.86 12.83
C ILE A 34 21.00 -34.76 13.66
N SER A 35 21.91 -35.52 13.03
CA SER A 35 22.85 -36.40 13.73
C SER A 35 23.77 -35.63 14.69
N ASN A 36 24.13 -34.39 14.37
CA ASN A 36 24.93 -33.53 15.24
C ASN A 36 24.13 -32.94 16.42
N LEU A 37 22.80 -33.01 16.39
CA LEU A 37 21.90 -32.50 17.43
C LEU A 37 21.36 -33.58 18.36
N VAL A 38 21.69 -34.86 18.12
CA VAL A 38 21.18 -36.00 18.91
C VAL A 38 21.47 -35.87 20.40
N THR A 39 22.63 -35.33 20.76
CA THR A 39 23.03 -35.11 22.17
C THR A 39 22.20 -34.03 22.87
N GLN A 40 21.50 -33.17 22.12
CA GLN A 40 20.64 -32.12 22.66
C GLN A 40 19.18 -32.57 22.78
N MET A 41 18.83 -33.73 22.21
CA MET A 41 17.48 -34.28 22.30
C MET A 41 17.21 -34.87 23.69
N THR A 42 16.07 -34.51 24.27
CA THR A 42 15.68 -34.91 25.63
C THR A 42 14.34 -35.65 25.63
N THR A 43 14.05 -36.35 26.72
CA THR A 43 12.74 -36.97 26.97
C THR A 43 11.81 -36.07 27.77
N SER A 44 12.18 -34.79 27.98
CA SER A 44 11.37 -33.83 28.72
C SER A 44 10.20 -33.34 27.86
N SER A 45 9.04 -33.14 28.49
CA SER A 45 7.89 -32.53 27.83
C SER A 45 8.22 -31.13 27.29
N ILE A 46 7.73 -30.83 26.09
CA ILE A 46 7.85 -29.50 25.49
C ILE A 46 6.56 -28.75 25.78
N ASP A 47 6.68 -27.59 26.44
CA ASP A 47 5.55 -26.72 26.75
C ASP A 47 4.92 -26.18 25.47
N GLY A 48 3.66 -26.56 25.27
CA GLY A 48 2.80 -26.09 24.19
C GLY A 48 1.59 -25.35 24.72
N SER A 49 1.65 -24.79 25.93
CA SER A 49 0.51 -24.11 26.55
C SER A 49 0.16 -22.83 25.80
N ASN A 50 -1.13 -22.47 25.74
CA ASN A 50 -1.62 -21.25 25.11
C ASN A 50 -1.36 -20.00 25.99
N ASN A 51 -0.10 -19.73 26.27
CA ASN A 51 0.39 -18.60 27.06
C ASN A 51 1.81 -18.20 26.59
N ASN A 52 2.45 -17.28 27.31
CA ASN A 52 3.78 -16.76 26.95
C ASN A 52 4.93 -17.79 27.05
N ASN A 53 4.69 -18.98 27.62
CA ASN A 53 5.69 -20.05 27.73
C ASN A 53 5.66 -21.02 26.54
N ASN A 54 4.75 -20.83 25.58
CA ASN A 54 4.57 -21.72 24.43
C ASN A 54 5.84 -21.85 23.57
N LYS A 55 6.35 -23.07 23.40
CA LYS A 55 7.49 -23.39 22.53
C LYS A 55 7.08 -24.01 21.18
N LEU A 56 5.80 -24.27 20.96
CA LEU A 56 5.26 -25.06 19.85
C LEU A 56 4.35 -24.23 18.92
N THR A 57 4.75 -23.01 18.58
CA THR A 57 4.00 -22.14 17.65
C THR A 57 4.19 -22.56 16.19
N ALA A 58 3.35 -22.04 15.29
CA ALA A 58 3.48 -22.29 13.86
C ALA A 58 4.86 -21.87 13.35
N GLY A 59 5.53 -22.76 12.63
CA GLY A 59 6.90 -22.58 12.14
C GLY A 59 7.97 -23.24 13.01
N THR A 60 7.69 -23.61 14.27
CA THR A 60 8.64 -24.29 15.16
C THR A 60 9.21 -25.54 14.50
N LEU A 61 10.54 -25.62 14.41
CA LEU A 61 11.28 -26.78 13.94
C LEU A 61 11.68 -27.64 15.15
N ILE A 62 11.35 -28.93 15.08
CA ILE A 62 11.77 -29.91 16.08
C ILE A 62 12.51 -31.03 15.37
N VAL A 63 13.66 -31.41 15.90
CA VAL A 63 14.36 -32.62 15.49
C VAL A 63 14.12 -33.69 16.55
N TYR A 64 13.99 -34.94 16.09
CA TYR A 64 13.63 -36.04 16.98
C TYR A 64 14.43 -37.30 16.68
N GLN A 65 14.48 -38.16 17.69
CA GLN A 65 14.82 -39.56 17.56
C GLN A 65 13.63 -40.40 18.02
N THR A 66 13.17 -41.31 17.19
CA THR A 66 12.06 -42.23 17.49
C THR A 66 12.47 -43.32 18.47
N ASN A 67 11.50 -44.05 19.01
CA ASN A 67 11.74 -45.23 19.84
C ASN A 67 12.52 -46.35 19.13
N GLU A 68 12.40 -46.47 17.80
CA GLU A 68 13.20 -47.39 16.97
C GLU A 68 14.58 -46.83 16.60
N GLY A 69 14.93 -45.65 17.11
CA GLY A 69 16.23 -45.01 16.91
C GLY A 69 16.38 -44.25 15.59
N ARG A 70 15.30 -44.09 14.80
CA ARG A 70 15.34 -43.30 13.56
C ARG A 70 15.41 -41.82 13.89
N LEU A 71 16.19 -41.09 13.10
CA LEU A 71 16.29 -39.64 13.22
C LEU A 71 15.30 -38.96 12.28
N GLY A 72 14.76 -37.83 12.70
CA GLY A 72 13.83 -37.08 11.87
C GLY A 72 13.71 -35.62 12.26
N LYS A 73 12.94 -34.90 11.45
CA LYS A 73 12.56 -33.51 11.68
C LYS A 73 11.06 -33.35 11.49
N LEU A 74 10.46 -32.46 12.25
CA LEU A 74 9.08 -32.01 12.07
C LEU A 74 9.00 -30.49 12.19
N GLN A 75 8.02 -29.89 11.54
CA GLN A 75 7.68 -28.49 11.71
C GLN A 75 6.19 -28.35 12.01
N ILE A 76 5.86 -27.55 13.01
CA ILE A 76 4.48 -27.20 13.33
C ILE A 76 3.94 -26.29 12.22
N LEU A 77 2.86 -26.72 11.56
CA LEU A 77 2.16 -25.95 10.54
C LEU A 77 1.08 -25.09 11.17
N THR A 78 0.27 -25.71 12.04
CA THR A 78 -0.81 -25.06 12.76
C THR A 78 -0.79 -25.53 14.21
N TYR A 79 -0.75 -24.58 15.13
CA TYR A 79 -0.84 -24.83 16.57
C TYR A 79 -2.29 -24.61 17.03
N GLY A 80 -2.82 -25.50 17.86
CA GLY A 80 -4.22 -25.46 18.26
C GLY A 80 -4.60 -26.64 19.14
N TYR A 81 -5.92 -26.84 19.34
CA TYR A 81 -6.44 -28.01 20.07
C TYR A 81 -6.02 -29.30 19.36
N ASN A 82 -6.18 -29.32 18.04
CA ASN A 82 -5.46 -30.23 17.16
C ASN A 82 -4.16 -29.55 16.74
N ILE A 83 -3.09 -30.32 16.61
CA ILE A 83 -1.81 -29.83 16.08
C ILE A 83 -1.59 -30.41 14.69
N GLN A 84 -1.21 -29.55 13.73
CA GLN A 84 -0.87 -29.98 12.38
C GLN A 84 0.61 -29.79 12.14
N LEU A 85 1.27 -30.81 11.59
CA LEU A 85 2.72 -30.82 11.38
C LEU A 85 3.08 -31.39 10.00
N ARG A 86 4.25 -31.02 9.50
CA ARG A 86 4.95 -31.75 8.43
C ARG A 86 6.19 -32.42 9.00
N ALA A 87 6.55 -33.59 8.51
CA ALA A 87 7.67 -34.34 9.05
C ALA A 87 8.41 -35.20 8.01
N VAL A 88 9.68 -35.48 8.29
CA VAL A 88 10.53 -36.43 7.57
C VAL A 88 11.28 -37.29 8.58
N THR A 89 11.18 -38.60 8.40
CA THR A 89 11.92 -39.63 9.16
C THR A 89 12.94 -40.25 8.23
N TYR A 90 14.18 -40.43 8.70
CA TYR A 90 15.29 -40.93 7.90
C TYR A 90 15.71 -42.34 8.34
N GLN A 91 16.26 -43.09 7.40
CA GLN A 91 17.03 -44.30 7.70
C GLN A 91 18.41 -43.93 8.27
N PRO A 92 19.12 -44.84 8.96
CA PRO A 92 20.50 -44.60 9.42
C PRO A 92 21.48 -44.21 8.30
N SER A 93 21.17 -44.58 7.05
CA SER A 93 21.92 -44.21 5.84
C SER A 93 21.75 -42.74 5.42
N GLY A 94 20.85 -41.99 6.07
CA GLY A 94 20.48 -40.62 5.72
C GLY A 94 19.47 -40.49 4.58
N LYS A 95 19.03 -41.62 3.98
CA LYS A 95 17.92 -41.63 3.02
C LYS A 95 16.58 -41.40 3.74
N ILE A 96 15.65 -40.73 3.08
CA ILE A 96 14.28 -40.55 3.60
C ILE A 96 13.65 -41.94 3.75
N TYR A 97 13.22 -42.27 4.98
CA TYR A 97 12.43 -43.45 5.29
C TYR A 97 10.95 -43.19 5.01
N LYS A 98 10.44 -42.07 5.56
CA LYS A 98 9.05 -41.63 5.38
C LYS A 98 8.96 -40.11 5.44
N GLN A 99 7.98 -39.53 4.78
CA GLN A 99 7.72 -38.10 4.87
C GLN A 99 6.22 -37.81 4.74
N THR A 100 5.76 -36.75 5.38
CA THR A 100 4.40 -36.24 5.24
C THR A 100 4.40 -34.72 5.09
N PRO A 101 3.68 -34.17 4.09
CA PRO A 101 3.52 -32.72 3.95
C PRO A 101 2.51 -32.15 4.96
N SER A 102 1.66 -32.98 5.56
CA SER A 102 0.69 -32.60 6.57
C SER A 102 0.18 -33.83 7.32
N LEU A 103 0.27 -33.81 8.64
CA LEU A 103 -0.28 -34.79 9.58
C LEU A 103 -0.95 -34.01 10.71
N THR A 104 -2.22 -34.34 10.98
CA THR A 104 -2.98 -33.74 12.07
C THR A 104 -3.01 -34.73 13.24
N ILE A 105 -2.65 -34.27 14.44
CA ILE A 105 -2.85 -35.00 15.69
C ILE A 105 -3.99 -34.34 16.46
N ARG A 106 -5.05 -35.10 16.74
CA ARG A 106 -6.28 -34.59 17.33
C ARG A 106 -6.15 -34.48 18.84
N GLY A 107 -6.68 -33.40 19.42
CA GLY A 107 -6.87 -33.23 20.87
C GLY A 107 -5.79 -33.86 21.74
N THR A 108 -6.18 -34.79 22.62
CA THR A 108 -5.23 -35.62 23.37
C THR A 108 -5.03 -36.97 22.66
N TRP A 109 -3.91 -37.17 21.96
CA TRP A 109 -3.68 -38.39 21.16
C TRP A 109 -2.20 -38.71 20.91
N LEU A 110 -1.90 -39.96 20.55
CA LEU A 110 -0.55 -40.46 20.30
C LEU A 110 -0.17 -40.34 18.81
N CYS A 111 1.07 -39.96 18.54
CA CYS A 111 1.65 -39.90 17.19
C CYS A 111 2.82 -40.86 17.06
N ASP A 112 2.82 -41.67 16.01
CA ASP A 112 3.94 -42.52 15.60
C ASP A 112 4.69 -41.80 14.46
N LEU A 113 5.94 -41.42 14.73
CA LEU A 113 6.80 -40.69 13.79
C LEU A 113 7.55 -41.63 12.84
N ASP A 114 7.67 -42.90 13.17
CA ASP A 114 8.20 -43.90 12.24
C ASP A 114 7.21 -44.17 11.11
N GLN A 115 5.93 -44.22 11.45
CA GLN A 115 4.85 -44.37 10.49
C GLN A 115 4.23 -43.06 10.02
N LEU A 116 4.55 -41.93 10.66
CA LEU A 116 3.98 -40.61 10.37
C LEU A 116 2.44 -40.64 10.37
N VAL A 117 1.85 -41.25 11.39
CA VAL A 117 0.40 -41.38 11.58
C VAL A 117 0.02 -41.10 13.03
N GLU A 118 -1.23 -40.70 13.25
CA GLU A 118 -1.87 -40.88 14.55
C GLU A 118 -1.99 -42.37 14.84
N SER A 119 -1.65 -42.78 16.05
CA SER A 119 -1.70 -44.19 16.43
C SER A 119 -2.36 -44.37 17.80
N SER A 120 -2.82 -45.58 18.09
CA SER A 120 -3.26 -46.01 19.42
C SER A 120 -2.18 -46.80 20.18
N SER A 121 -1.06 -47.13 19.53
CA SER A 121 0.06 -47.87 20.11
C SER A 121 1.37 -47.55 19.38
N GLY A 122 2.51 -47.82 20.00
CA GLY A 122 3.82 -47.69 19.33
C GLY A 122 4.32 -46.26 19.06
N GLY A 123 3.60 -45.22 19.44
CA GLY A 123 3.98 -43.84 19.10
C GLY A 123 5.18 -43.27 19.86
N ASP A 124 5.65 -42.12 19.36
CA ASP A 124 6.84 -41.40 19.78
C ASP A 124 6.53 -40.15 20.59
N PHE A 125 5.34 -39.57 20.44
CA PHE A 125 4.90 -38.54 21.37
C PHE A 125 3.40 -38.57 21.59
N TRP A 126 3.01 -38.11 22.77
CA TRP A 126 1.64 -37.88 23.18
C TRP A 126 1.37 -36.38 23.14
N TRP A 127 0.46 -35.96 22.26
CA TRP A 127 -0.04 -34.59 22.29
C TRP A 127 -1.06 -34.50 23.42
N GLU A 128 -0.75 -33.77 24.48
CA GLU A 128 -1.53 -33.75 25.72
C GLU A 128 -2.29 -32.44 25.87
N GLN A 129 -3.61 -32.51 25.97
CA GLN A 129 -4.47 -31.39 26.39
C GLN A 129 -4.89 -31.62 27.85
N LEU A 130 -4.32 -30.86 28.79
CA LEU A 130 -4.76 -30.90 30.19
C LEU A 130 -5.98 -30.01 30.43
N ASN A 131 -6.02 -28.85 29.79
CA ASN A 131 -7.19 -27.96 29.76
C ASN A 131 -7.13 -27.01 28.56
N LYS A 132 -8.02 -26.00 28.52
CA LYS A 132 -8.09 -25.02 27.41
C LYS A 132 -6.77 -24.26 27.19
N THR A 133 -5.95 -24.11 28.23
CA THR A 133 -4.71 -23.35 28.24
C THR A 133 -3.47 -24.23 28.32
N ILE A 134 -3.44 -25.27 29.15
CA ILE A 134 -2.24 -26.07 29.44
C ILE A 134 -2.15 -27.29 28.51
N ARG A 135 -1.03 -27.41 27.80
CA ARG A 135 -0.80 -28.44 26.77
C ARG A 135 0.68 -28.78 26.65
N TYR A 136 0.98 -30.03 26.28
CA TYR A 136 2.35 -30.51 26.14
C TYR A 136 2.51 -31.43 24.93
N LEU A 137 3.68 -31.38 24.29
CA LEU A 137 4.20 -32.51 23.54
C LEU A 137 5.00 -33.34 24.53
N VAL A 138 4.48 -34.51 24.90
CA VAL A 138 5.09 -35.42 25.87
C VAL A 138 5.81 -36.52 25.10
N PRO A 139 7.15 -36.60 25.15
CA PRO A 139 7.88 -37.70 24.53
C PRO A 139 7.39 -39.06 25.06
N TRP A 140 7.18 -40.01 24.15
CA TRP A 140 6.64 -41.34 24.45
C TRP A 140 7.61 -42.43 23.99
N ASN A 141 7.56 -43.61 24.60
CA ASN A 141 8.40 -44.77 24.25
C ASN A 141 9.91 -44.48 24.13
N LYS A 142 10.47 -43.60 24.98
CA LYS A 142 11.89 -43.17 24.95
C LYS A 142 12.30 -42.36 23.71
N ALA A 143 11.35 -41.91 22.89
CA ALA A 143 11.64 -40.92 21.87
C ALA A 143 12.20 -39.65 22.51
N ARG A 144 13.05 -38.95 21.75
CA ARG A 144 13.76 -37.76 22.23
C ARG A 144 13.56 -36.62 21.27
N PHE A 145 13.40 -35.42 21.80
CA PHE A 145 13.09 -34.23 21.02
C PHE A 145 14.01 -33.07 21.38
N TYR A 146 14.34 -32.26 20.38
CA TYR A 146 15.03 -30.99 20.54
C TYR A 146 14.31 -29.94 19.69
N VAL A 147 13.81 -28.90 20.34
CA VAL A 147 13.28 -27.72 19.65
C VAL A 147 14.47 -26.95 19.10
N VAL A 148 14.62 -26.92 17.79
CA VAL A 148 15.69 -26.17 17.14
C VAL A 148 15.39 -24.69 17.32
N PRO A 149 16.26 -23.93 18.00
CA PRO A 149 16.08 -22.50 18.11
C PRO A 149 15.96 -21.89 16.71
N PRO A 150 15.02 -20.96 16.47
CA PRO A 150 15.05 -20.20 15.23
C PRO A 150 16.42 -19.54 15.10
N ALA A 151 16.85 -19.29 13.85
CA ALA A 151 18.02 -18.46 13.63
C ALA A 151 17.93 -17.21 14.52
N PRO A 152 19.01 -16.77 15.19
CA PRO A 152 19.06 -15.40 15.68
C PRO A 152 18.78 -14.54 14.45
N GLN A 153 17.57 -14.02 14.37
CA GLN A 153 17.21 -13.10 13.32
C GLN A 153 18.15 -11.93 13.55
N GLN A 154 19.02 -11.66 12.57
CA GLN A 154 19.99 -10.59 12.72
C GLN A 154 19.19 -9.32 13.05
N THR A 155 19.43 -8.80 14.25
CA THR A 155 18.70 -7.64 14.77
C THR A 155 18.96 -6.48 13.82
N LEU A 156 17.90 -5.91 13.27
CA LEU A 156 18.04 -4.74 12.42
C LEU A 156 18.61 -3.59 13.24
N LYS A 157 19.44 -2.77 12.58
CA LYS A 157 19.97 -1.51 13.11
C LYS A 157 19.34 -0.36 12.37
N GLY A 158 19.44 0.84 12.94
CA GLY A 158 18.88 2.05 12.39
C GLY A 158 17.52 2.39 12.99
N PHE A 159 17.07 3.59 12.72
CA PHE A 159 15.82 4.12 13.26
C PHE A 159 14.70 4.12 12.22
N SER A 160 13.47 4.21 12.73
CA SER A 160 12.24 4.32 11.96
C SER A 160 11.68 5.74 12.05
N ASP A 161 11.32 6.33 10.91
CA ASP A 161 10.42 7.48 10.86
C ASP A 161 9.02 6.97 10.52
N MET A 162 8.14 6.99 11.52
CA MET A 162 6.84 6.34 11.47
C MET A 162 5.77 7.13 10.71
N HIS A 163 6.07 8.35 10.26
CA HIS A 163 5.06 9.20 9.67
C HIS A 163 5.66 10.35 8.82
N THR A 164 5.47 10.28 7.50
CA THR A 164 5.96 11.28 6.54
C THR A 164 5.04 11.42 5.33
N HIS A 165 5.10 12.56 4.63
CA HIS A 165 4.30 12.83 3.43
C HIS A 165 5.14 13.14 2.18
N LEU A 166 5.81 12.11 1.66
CA LEU A 166 6.76 12.25 0.55
C LEU A 166 6.17 12.94 -0.70
N MET A 167 4.90 12.65 -1.01
CA MET A 167 4.22 13.10 -2.25
C MET A 167 3.11 14.13 -2.02
N SER A 168 3.08 14.84 -0.89
CA SER A 168 2.00 15.81 -0.62
C SER A 168 1.97 16.98 -1.61
N HIS A 169 3.05 17.25 -2.35
CA HIS A 169 3.05 18.18 -3.49
C HIS A 169 2.05 17.81 -4.61
N LEU A 170 1.58 16.56 -4.66
CA LEU A 170 0.52 16.12 -5.57
C LEU A 170 -0.88 16.19 -4.95
N SER A 171 -0.96 16.38 -3.64
CA SER A 171 -2.22 16.54 -2.92
C SER A 171 -2.83 17.93 -3.15
N MET A 172 -4.10 18.10 -2.78
CA MET A 172 -4.80 19.39 -2.80
C MET A 172 -4.63 20.16 -4.13
N GLY A 173 -4.86 19.46 -5.25
CA GLY A 173 -4.78 20.04 -6.59
C GLY A 173 -3.36 20.25 -7.13
N GLY A 174 -2.33 19.89 -6.37
CA GLY A 174 -0.92 20.03 -6.74
C GLY A 174 -0.38 21.46 -6.60
N LYS A 175 -1.05 22.27 -5.78
CA LYS A 175 -0.88 23.73 -5.78
C LYS A 175 -0.67 24.36 -4.41
N VAL A 176 -1.08 23.67 -3.34
CA VAL A 176 -0.93 24.16 -1.96
C VAL A 176 0.48 23.87 -1.45
N MET A 177 0.94 22.64 -1.59
CA MET A 177 2.31 22.24 -1.27
C MET A 177 3.21 22.46 -2.49
N TYR A 178 4.20 23.36 -2.39
CA TYR A 178 5.08 23.72 -3.50
C TYR A 178 6.37 22.91 -3.51
N GLY A 179 6.68 22.33 -4.66
CA GLY A 179 7.95 21.67 -4.98
C GLY A 179 7.77 20.22 -5.43
N ALA A 180 8.87 19.48 -5.59
CA ALA A 180 8.84 18.04 -5.88
C ALA A 180 10.09 17.34 -5.29
N PRO A 181 10.01 16.04 -4.95
CA PRO A 181 11.09 15.31 -4.28
C PRO A 181 12.21 14.81 -5.20
N ASP A 182 12.02 14.85 -6.53
CA ASP A 182 13.04 14.56 -7.53
C ASP A 182 12.76 15.29 -8.86
N GLY A 183 13.62 15.06 -9.87
CA GLY A 183 13.57 15.69 -11.18
C GLY A 183 14.71 16.68 -11.39
N ASP A 184 14.48 17.70 -12.21
CA ASP A 184 15.39 18.83 -12.33
C ASP A 184 15.20 19.79 -11.14
N MET A 185 16.22 19.92 -10.29
CA MET A 185 16.16 20.74 -9.08
C MET A 185 15.84 22.21 -9.38
N ALA A 186 16.30 22.75 -10.52
CA ALA A 186 16.05 24.13 -10.91
C ALA A 186 14.56 24.41 -11.21
N THR A 187 13.78 23.36 -11.46
CA THR A 187 12.33 23.42 -11.66
C THR A 187 11.58 22.92 -10.41
N ALA A 188 12.02 21.79 -9.84
CA ALA A 188 11.37 21.13 -8.72
C ALA A 188 11.43 21.93 -7.42
N LEU A 189 12.51 22.68 -7.18
CA LEU A 189 12.71 23.48 -5.98
C LEU A 189 12.85 24.98 -6.30
N ALA A 190 12.20 25.43 -7.37
CA ALA A 190 12.36 26.76 -7.95
C ALA A 190 11.73 27.89 -7.12
N ASN A 191 11.51 29.04 -7.73
CA ASN A 191 10.76 30.13 -7.11
C ASN A 191 9.27 29.78 -6.98
N CYS A 192 8.70 29.84 -5.77
CA CYS A 192 7.32 29.42 -5.50
C CYS A 192 6.22 30.44 -5.86
N ASN A 193 6.60 31.63 -6.36
CA ASN A 193 5.67 32.71 -6.73
C ASN A 193 4.52 32.28 -7.66
N PRO A 194 4.72 31.37 -8.64
CA PRO A 194 3.62 30.89 -9.47
C PRO A 194 2.49 30.19 -8.70
N HIS A 195 2.77 29.64 -7.52
CA HIS A 195 1.78 28.92 -6.72
C HIS A 195 1.38 29.65 -5.45
N HIS A 196 2.33 30.26 -4.75
CA HIS A 196 2.08 30.91 -3.46
C HIS A 196 1.88 32.42 -3.57
N GLY A 197 2.25 33.02 -4.71
CA GLY A 197 2.07 34.44 -4.97
C GLY A 197 0.68 34.78 -5.49
N GLY A 198 0.28 36.04 -5.28
CA GLY A 198 -0.95 36.60 -5.85
C GLY A 198 -0.87 36.83 -7.37
N PRO A 199 -2.01 37.04 -8.05
CA PRO A 199 -2.05 37.29 -9.49
C PRO A 199 -1.34 38.61 -9.84
N GLY A 200 -0.64 38.65 -10.98
CA GLY A 200 -0.01 39.87 -11.48
C GLY A 200 0.44 39.77 -12.94
N ILE A 201 0.79 40.89 -13.57
CA ILE A 201 1.21 40.95 -14.99
C ILE A 201 2.46 40.09 -15.30
N PHE A 202 3.24 39.76 -14.26
CA PHE A 202 4.40 38.85 -14.34
C PHE A 202 4.18 37.55 -13.55
N ASN A 203 2.98 37.31 -13.01
CA ASN A 203 2.62 36.11 -12.26
C ASN A 203 1.25 35.58 -12.71
N MET A 204 1.16 35.15 -13.97
CA MET A 204 -0.09 34.66 -14.57
C MET A 204 -0.59 33.35 -13.94
N GLY A 205 0.27 32.63 -13.20
CA GLY A 205 -0.10 31.43 -12.44
C GLY A 205 -0.58 31.69 -11.02
N GLY A 206 -0.38 32.90 -10.49
CA GLY A 206 -0.74 33.28 -9.12
C GLY A 206 -2.25 33.35 -8.89
N ASP A 207 -2.68 33.06 -7.67
CA ASP A 207 -4.10 33.09 -7.28
C ASP A 207 -4.26 33.66 -5.86
N PHE A 208 -5.14 34.64 -5.72
CA PHE A 208 -5.31 35.37 -4.46
C PHE A 208 -5.95 34.51 -3.36
N ILE A 209 -6.88 33.63 -3.71
CA ILE A 209 -7.58 32.77 -2.74
C ILE A 209 -6.61 31.71 -2.22
N ARG A 210 -5.83 31.10 -3.12
CA ARG A 210 -4.80 30.13 -2.77
C ARG A 210 -3.69 30.75 -1.94
N ALA A 211 -3.17 31.93 -2.32
CA ALA A 211 -2.15 32.63 -1.53
C ALA A 211 -2.60 32.86 -0.09
N GLU A 212 -3.88 33.18 0.10
CA GLU A 212 -4.46 33.36 1.43
C GLU A 212 -4.62 32.04 2.21
N ILE A 213 -5.00 30.94 1.55
CA ILE A 213 -5.02 29.61 2.18
C ILE A 213 -3.62 29.17 2.61
N VAL A 214 -2.63 29.35 1.73
CA VAL A 214 -1.21 29.09 2.02
C VAL A 214 -0.75 29.92 3.21
N ASN A 215 -1.08 31.21 3.26
CA ASN A 215 -0.74 32.09 4.37
C ASN A 215 -1.30 31.61 5.73
N LYS A 216 -2.50 31.03 5.74
CA LYS A 216 -3.11 30.42 6.95
C LYS A 216 -2.43 29.11 7.34
N LEU A 217 -2.07 28.27 6.38
CA LEU A 217 -1.34 27.02 6.64
C LEU A 217 0.08 27.30 7.14
N ASP A 218 0.72 28.36 6.65
CA ASP A 218 2.04 28.87 7.05
C ASP A 218 1.99 29.87 8.22
N GLU A 219 1.04 29.74 9.15
CA GLU A 219 0.91 30.69 10.28
C GLU A 219 2.19 30.86 11.10
N ARG A 220 3.07 29.84 11.13
CA ARG A 220 4.37 29.83 11.81
C ARG A 220 5.55 30.26 10.93
N TYR A 221 5.34 30.51 9.64
CA TYR A 221 6.42 30.80 8.71
C TYR A 221 7.02 32.18 8.99
N ILE A 222 8.30 32.23 9.37
CA ILE A 222 8.93 33.47 9.83
C ILE A 222 9.04 34.56 8.75
N TYR A 223 8.96 34.19 7.47
CA TYR A 223 9.00 35.13 6.36
C TYR A 223 7.61 35.57 5.87
N ARG A 224 6.55 35.11 6.54
CA ARG A 224 5.16 35.55 6.34
C ARG A 224 5.03 37.05 6.63
N LYS A 225 4.29 37.79 5.81
CA LYS A 225 3.99 39.22 6.04
C LYS A 225 2.51 39.41 6.35
N GLU A 226 2.19 39.72 7.60
CA GLU A 226 0.80 39.84 8.07
C GLU A 226 0.06 41.09 7.56
N ASN A 227 0.75 42.08 6.95
CA ASN A 227 0.19 43.41 6.64
C ASN A 227 0.35 43.89 5.19
N LYS A 228 0.43 42.99 4.19
CA LYS A 228 0.39 43.40 2.77
C LYS A 228 -0.93 43.00 2.12
N LEU A 229 -1.44 43.85 1.24
CA LEU A 229 -2.72 43.74 0.49
C LEU A 229 -2.94 42.38 -0.22
N HIS A 230 -1.90 41.54 -0.34
CA HIS A 230 -1.92 40.24 -1.01
C HIS A 230 -1.42 39.05 -0.15
N MET A 231 -1.11 39.27 1.14
CA MET A 231 -0.70 38.22 2.09
C MET A 231 0.44 37.31 1.56
N ASP A 232 1.35 37.95 0.84
CA ASP A 232 2.45 37.39 0.07
C ASP A 232 3.72 37.18 0.91
N HIS A 233 4.53 36.15 0.60
CA HIS A 233 5.81 35.87 1.26
C HIS A 233 6.96 35.83 0.24
N PRO A 234 8.22 36.01 0.65
CA PRO A 234 9.35 35.81 -0.24
C PRO A 234 9.39 34.38 -0.81
N HIS A 235 9.77 34.24 -2.09
CA HIS A 235 9.52 33.03 -2.89
C HIS A 235 10.75 32.24 -3.33
N GLU A 236 11.95 32.78 -3.13
CA GLU A 236 13.19 32.24 -3.68
C GLU A 236 13.58 30.91 -3.02
N GLY A 237 13.61 29.85 -3.84
CA GLY A 237 14.16 28.53 -3.54
C GLY A 237 15.55 28.33 -4.17
N TYR A 238 15.76 27.22 -4.86
CA TYR A 238 16.98 26.93 -5.63
C TYR A 238 17.32 28.08 -6.61
N PRO A 239 18.62 28.43 -6.81
CA PRO A 239 19.82 27.76 -6.29
C PRO A 239 20.25 28.18 -4.88
N HIS A 240 19.81 29.34 -4.39
CA HIS A 240 20.33 29.89 -3.13
C HIS A 240 19.56 29.41 -1.90
N PHE A 241 18.33 28.89 -2.07
CA PHE A 241 17.45 28.43 -1.00
C PHE A 241 17.21 29.50 0.09
N LYS A 242 17.15 30.77 -0.33
CA LYS A 242 17.18 31.91 0.59
C LYS A 242 16.01 31.94 1.58
N TYR A 243 14.83 31.49 1.15
CA TYR A 243 13.62 31.53 1.96
C TYR A 243 13.02 30.16 2.21
N TRP A 244 13.19 29.22 1.27
CA TRP A 244 12.70 27.86 1.44
C TRP A 244 13.66 26.84 0.80
N PRO A 245 13.68 25.56 1.26
CA PRO A 245 12.92 25.04 2.40
C PRO A 245 13.39 25.63 3.74
N HIS A 246 12.47 25.76 4.69
CA HIS A 246 12.74 26.36 6.00
C HIS A 246 11.91 25.66 7.07
N TRP A 247 12.48 25.45 8.27
CA TRP A 247 11.85 24.65 9.34
C TRP A 247 10.44 25.12 9.68
N SER A 248 10.21 26.43 9.63
CA SER A 248 8.95 27.04 10.05
C SER A 248 7.86 27.05 8.97
N SER A 249 8.15 26.58 7.74
CA SER A 249 7.15 26.48 6.68
C SER A 249 6.49 25.11 6.68
N ALA A 250 5.20 25.09 6.41
CA ALA A 250 4.33 23.93 6.30
C ALA A 250 3.90 23.63 4.84
N THR A 251 4.14 24.56 3.91
CA THR A 251 3.61 24.47 2.53
C THR A 251 4.68 24.31 1.45
N HIS A 252 5.94 24.14 1.84
CA HIS A 252 7.06 23.92 0.92
C HIS A 252 7.62 22.51 1.06
N GLN A 253 8.03 21.91 -0.06
CA GLN A 253 8.66 20.59 -0.11
C GLN A 253 9.98 20.58 0.68
N GLN A 254 10.02 19.77 1.75
CA GLN A 254 11.18 19.59 2.63
C GLN A 254 11.85 18.23 2.47
N MET A 255 11.41 17.43 1.49
CA MET A 255 12.06 16.17 1.10
C MET A 255 12.54 16.26 -0.34
N TRP A 256 13.81 15.91 -0.56
CA TRP A 256 14.46 15.73 -1.85
C TRP A 256 15.21 14.39 -1.82
N TRP A 257 15.33 13.67 -2.93
CA TRP A 257 15.88 12.31 -2.91
C TRP A 257 17.29 12.23 -2.30
N GLU A 258 18.18 13.22 -2.53
CA GLU A 258 19.51 13.26 -1.90
C GLU A 258 19.44 13.54 -0.38
N TRP A 259 18.43 14.30 0.04
CA TRP A 259 18.17 14.56 1.45
C TRP A 259 17.68 13.30 2.17
N ILE A 260 16.82 12.52 1.52
CA ILE A 260 16.37 11.21 2.00
C ILE A 260 17.56 10.24 2.06
N LYS A 261 18.40 10.23 1.02
CA LYS A 261 19.63 9.43 0.99
C LYS A 261 20.56 9.77 2.15
N ARG A 262 20.80 11.06 2.42
CA ARG A 262 21.62 11.48 3.57
C ARG A 262 21.01 11.07 4.91
N ALA A 263 19.68 11.16 5.06
CA ALA A 263 19.01 10.66 6.26
C ALA A 263 19.21 9.15 6.45
N HIS A 264 19.15 8.38 5.36
CA HIS A 264 19.43 6.94 5.35
C HIS A 264 20.88 6.62 5.72
N GLU A 265 21.85 7.34 5.14
CA GLU A 265 23.27 7.24 5.51
C GLU A 265 23.51 7.60 6.99
N GLY A 266 22.68 8.47 7.57
CA GLY A 266 22.64 8.79 8.99
C GLY A 266 21.86 7.80 9.88
N GLY A 267 21.37 6.70 9.31
CA GLY A 267 20.77 5.58 10.05
C GLY A 267 19.25 5.43 9.93
N LEU A 268 18.55 6.23 9.10
CA LEU A 268 17.13 6.01 8.81
C LEU A 268 16.99 4.75 7.96
N ASN A 269 16.36 3.70 8.48
CA ASN A 269 16.23 2.43 7.75
C ASN A 269 14.79 2.01 7.48
N VAL A 270 13.82 2.64 8.14
CA VAL A 270 12.38 2.44 7.85
C VAL A 270 11.71 3.80 7.76
N MET A 271 10.97 4.04 6.68
CA MET A 271 10.19 5.25 6.45
C MET A 271 8.74 4.86 6.14
N VAL A 272 7.77 5.37 6.91
CA VAL A 272 6.36 5.30 6.54
C VAL A 272 6.00 6.53 5.73
N ALA A 273 5.64 6.32 4.46
CA ALA A 273 5.25 7.36 3.51
C ALA A 273 3.74 7.30 3.26
N LEU A 274 3.01 8.30 3.76
CA LEU A 274 1.56 8.38 3.68
C LEU A 274 1.09 9.31 2.56
N ALA A 275 0.16 8.82 1.75
CA ALA A 275 -0.61 9.68 0.86
C ALA A 275 -1.63 10.48 1.67
N VAL A 276 -1.64 11.80 1.50
CA VAL A 276 -2.49 12.73 2.26
C VAL A 276 -3.37 13.59 1.38
N HIS A 277 -4.58 13.92 1.83
CA HIS A 277 -5.46 14.82 1.10
C HIS A 277 -6.48 15.51 2.02
N ASN A 278 -6.88 16.72 1.62
CA ASN A 278 -8.09 17.36 2.12
C ASN A 278 -8.79 18.06 0.94
N THR A 279 -9.93 17.51 0.50
CA THR A 279 -10.67 18.06 -0.62
C THR A 279 -11.34 19.42 -0.34
N LEU A 280 -11.66 19.78 0.91
CA LEU A 280 -12.16 21.14 1.20
C LEU A 280 -11.08 22.16 0.85
N ILE A 281 -9.84 21.94 1.30
CA ILE A 281 -8.69 22.78 0.97
C ILE A 281 -8.44 22.77 -0.54
N ASN A 282 -8.50 21.61 -1.18
CA ASN A 282 -8.37 21.49 -2.64
C ASN A 282 -9.37 22.39 -3.39
N GLN A 283 -10.67 22.27 -3.09
CA GLN A 283 -11.70 23.07 -3.76
C GLN A 283 -11.60 24.56 -3.44
N ALA A 284 -11.20 24.90 -2.21
CA ALA A 284 -11.03 26.29 -1.82
C ALA A 284 -9.81 26.93 -2.53
N ALA A 285 -8.73 26.18 -2.72
CA ALA A 285 -7.51 26.64 -3.39
C ALA A 285 -7.57 26.52 -4.92
N ALA A 286 -8.74 26.20 -5.48
CA ALA A 286 -8.87 25.82 -6.86
C ALA A 286 -8.73 26.99 -7.86
N GLY A 287 -7.99 26.80 -8.96
CA GLY A 287 -7.75 27.76 -10.04
C GLY A 287 -7.53 27.14 -11.44
N ILE A 288 -7.07 27.94 -12.41
CA ILE A 288 -6.85 27.49 -13.80
C ILE A 288 -5.72 26.44 -13.86
N GLY A 289 -5.92 25.33 -14.58
CA GLY A 289 -4.95 24.24 -14.69
C GLY A 289 -4.94 23.28 -13.50
N ASP A 290 -5.94 23.38 -12.65
CA ASP A 290 -6.15 22.47 -11.54
C ASP A 290 -6.38 21.03 -11.97
N ARG A 291 -5.90 20.18 -11.10
CA ARG A 291 -6.22 18.76 -11.05
C ARG A 291 -7.44 18.59 -10.12
N VAL A 292 -8.66 18.57 -10.64
CA VAL A 292 -9.85 18.27 -9.81
C VAL A 292 -9.86 16.78 -9.47
N TRP A 293 -9.45 16.43 -8.26
CA TRP A 293 -9.46 15.05 -7.77
C TRP A 293 -9.84 15.03 -6.29
N ASP A 294 -10.75 14.12 -5.95
CA ASP A 294 -11.19 13.85 -4.59
C ASP A 294 -10.14 13.04 -3.80
N ASP A 295 -10.42 12.75 -2.52
CA ASP A 295 -9.52 12.00 -1.63
C ASP A 295 -9.03 10.69 -2.28
N LYS A 296 -9.94 9.89 -2.86
CA LYS A 296 -9.58 8.63 -3.51
C LYS A 296 -8.59 8.84 -4.67
N ALA A 297 -8.91 9.72 -5.62
CA ALA A 297 -8.07 9.93 -6.79
C ALA A 297 -6.71 10.59 -6.43
N SER A 298 -6.70 11.49 -5.43
CA SER A 298 -5.45 12.07 -4.90
C SER A 298 -4.55 11.02 -4.25
N VAL A 299 -5.12 10.11 -3.46
CA VAL A 299 -4.38 9.00 -2.83
C VAL A 299 -3.79 8.09 -3.90
N GLU A 300 -4.57 7.71 -4.91
CA GLU A 300 -4.10 6.86 -6.00
C GLU A 300 -2.93 7.52 -6.77
N LEU A 301 -3.05 8.81 -7.09
CA LEU A 301 -2.00 9.57 -7.75
C LEU A 301 -0.70 9.56 -6.94
N GLN A 302 -0.79 9.82 -5.63
CA GLN A 302 0.36 9.84 -4.73
C GLN A 302 1.00 8.47 -4.59
N LEU A 303 0.22 7.40 -4.37
CA LEU A 303 0.75 6.04 -4.21
C LEU A 303 1.41 5.54 -5.51
N LEU A 304 0.86 5.88 -6.68
CA LEU A 304 1.49 5.58 -7.97
C LEU A 304 2.80 6.35 -8.15
N GLU A 305 2.86 7.62 -7.75
CA GLU A 305 4.11 8.37 -7.85
C GLU A 305 5.15 7.93 -6.82
N MET A 306 4.77 7.57 -5.59
CA MET A 306 5.67 6.96 -4.61
C MET A 306 6.34 5.70 -5.17
N ARG A 307 5.57 4.83 -5.84
CA ARG A 307 6.12 3.65 -6.53
C ARG A 307 7.12 4.01 -7.62
N ARG A 308 6.82 5.02 -8.44
CA ARG A 308 7.70 5.46 -9.52
C ARG A 308 8.97 6.11 -8.98
N PHE A 309 8.84 6.95 -7.96
CA PHE A 309 9.95 7.57 -7.25
C PHE A 309 10.89 6.51 -6.66
N VAL A 310 10.37 5.57 -5.87
CA VAL A 310 11.19 4.49 -5.31
C VAL A 310 11.83 3.65 -6.42
N ALA A 311 11.13 3.41 -7.53
CA ALA A 311 11.70 2.71 -8.68
C ALA A 311 12.82 3.49 -9.41
N ARG A 312 12.80 4.82 -9.38
CA ARG A 312 13.89 5.68 -9.90
C ARG A 312 15.11 5.69 -8.98
N HIS A 313 14.91 5.46 -7.68
CA HIS A 313 15.93 5.51 -6.63
C HIS A 313 16.18 4.12 -5.97
N PHE A 314 16.02 3.05 -6.75
CA PHE A 314 16.05 1.66 -6.24
C PHE A 314 17.44 1.22 -5.72
N ASP A 315 18.49 2.00 -5.98
CA ASP A 315 19.86 1.76 -5.56
C ASP A 315 19.98 1.82 -4.02
N PHE A 316 19.22 2.68 -3.36
CA PHE A 316 19.27 2.84 -1.90
C PHE A 316 17.93 2.72 -1.17
N MET A 317 16.80 2.60 -1.87
CA MET A 317 15.49 2.40 -1.24
C MET A 317 14.62 1.38 -1.95
N GLU A 318 13.70 0.75 -1.22
CA GLU A 318 12.74 -0.22 -1.77
C GLU A 318 11.42 -0.22 -0.97
N ILE A 319 10.28 -0.46 -1.64
CA ILE A 319 8.98 -0.60 -0.97
C ILE A 319 8.89 -1.98 -0.30
N ALA A 320 8.71 -2.01 1.02
CA ALA A 320 8.42 -3.24 1.74
C ALA A 320 6.93 -3.54 1.72
N LYS A 321 6.56 -4.77 1.31
CA LYS A 321 5.16 -5.22 1.24
C LYS A 321 4.83 -6.24 2.33
N THR A 322 5.84 -6.77 2.98
CA THR A 322 5.75 -7.73 4.08
C THR A 322 6.87 -7.45 5.10
N PRO A 323 6.75 -7.95 6.34
CA PRO A 323 7.84 -7.84 7.31
C PRO A 323 9.13 -8.53 6.83
N ALA A 324 9.01 -9.59 6.03
CA ALA A 324 10.17 -10.26 5.43
C ALA A 324 10.87 -9.37 4.39
N ASP A 325 10.12 -8.60 3.60
CA ASP A 325 10.70 -7.60 2.70
C ASP A 325 11.44 -6.53 3.49
N LEU A 326 10.82 -5.97 4.53
CA LEU A 326 11.45 -4.96 5.38
C LEU A 326 12.80 -5.45 5.89
N ARG A 327 12.84 -6.65 6.49
CA ARG A 327 14.08 -7.22 7.00
C ARG A 327 15.12 -7.39 5.90
N ARG A 328 14.74 -7.95 4.75
CA ARG A 328 15.64 -8.12 3.60
C ARG A 328 16.22 -6.78 3.16
N ILE A 329 15.37 -5.77 2.95
CA ILE A 329 15.75 -4.45 2.45
C ILE A 329 16.75 -3.78 3.40
N VAL A 330 16.46 -3.79 4.70
CA VAL A 330 17.36 -3.21 5.71
C VAL A 330 18.68 -3.99 5.81
N MET A 331 18.65 -5.32 5.74
CA MET A 331 19.86 -6.15 5.74
C MET A 331 20.71 -5.98 4.47
N GLU A 332 20.09 -5.61 3.35
CA GLU A 332 20.78 -5.23 2.11
C GLU A 332 21.36 -3.81 2.18
N GLY A 333 21.18 -3.09 3.29
CA GLY A 333 21.69 -1.74 3.49
C GLY A 333 20.89 -0.69 2.73
N LYS A 334 19.58 -0.91 2.54
CA LYS A 334 18.65 0.01 1.88
C LYS A 334 17.60 0.53 2.86
N LEU A 335 16.99 1.67 2.51
CA LEU A 335 15.82 2.23 3.18
C LEU A 335 14.55 1.45 2.80
N ALA A 336 13.86 0.89 3.80
CA ALA A 336 12.56 0.27 3.61
C ALA A 336 11.44 1.32 3.66
N VAL A 337 10.72 1.48 2.55
CA VAL A 337 9.58 2.40 2.44
C VAL A 337 8.27 1.64 2.65
N ILE A 338 7.46 2.08 3.61
CA ILE A 338 6.14 1.52 3.93
C ILE A 338 5.09 2.47 3.37
N LEU A 339 4.26 1.99 2.44
CA LEU A 339 3.18 2.82 1.88
C LEU A 339 1.99 2.88 2.82
N GLY A 340 1.51 4.10 3.08
CA GLY A 340 0.35 4.35 3.93
C GLY A 340 -0.62 5.38 3.35
N VAL A 341 -1.74 5.58 4.06
CA VAL A 341 -2.77 6.57 3.72
C VAL A 341 -3.29 7.28 4.96
N GLU A 342 -3.55 8.56 4.80
CA GLU A 342 -4.12 9.47 5.80
C GLU A 342 -4.99 10.50 5.10
N THR A 343 -6.30 10.31 5.16
CA THR A 343 -7.24 11.18 4.44
C THR A 343 -8.49 11.40 5.25
N GLU A 344 -9.15 12.53 4.99
CA GLU A 344 -10.45 12.84 5.57
C GLU A 344 -11.49 11.78 5.19
N ASP A 345 -11.51 11.42 3.90
CA ASP A 345 -12.52 10.53 3.33
C ASP A 345 -11.93 9.37 2.54
N LEU A 346 -11.52 8.33 3.26
CA LEU A 346 -10.92 7.14 2.68
C LEU A 346 -11.84 6.52 1.60
N GLY A 347 -11.40 6.56 0.34
CA GLY A 347 -12.14 6.02 -0.80
C GLY A 347 -13.39 6.79 -1.21
N ASN A 348 -13.53 8.04 -0.74
CA ASN A 348 -14.73 8.88 -0.92
C ASN A 348 -16.01 8.24 -0.33
N LEU A 349 -15.89 7.52 0.77
CA LEU A 349 -17.01 6.79 1.37
C LEU A 349 -17.96 7.71 2.17
N SER A 350 -17.53 8.90 2.56
CA SER A 350 -18.29 9.89 3.35
C SER A 350 -19.05 10.86 2.44
N ARG A 351 -18.43 11.23 1.31
CA ARG A 351 -18.91 12.28 0.41
C ARG A 351 -19.95 11.79 -0.58
N ARG A 352 -21.21 11.61 -0.11
CA ARG A 352 -22.46 11.59 -0.92
C ARG A 352 -23.73 11.44 -0.07
N ARG A 353 -23.93 12.30 0.93
CA ARG A 353 -25.18 12.33 1.74
C ARG A 353 -26.26 13.31 1.24
N TYR A 354 -26.19 13.74 -0.02
CA TYR A 354 -27.27 14.51 -0.66
C TYR A 354 -28.20 13.57 -1.45
N PHE A 355 -29.45 13.49 -0.99
CA PHE A 355 -30.68 12.97 -1.61
C PHE A 355 -30.55 11.89 -2.70
N GLY A 356 -30.91 10.65 -2.36
CA GLY A 356 -31.27 9.61 -3.34
C GLY A 356 -30.21 8.55 -3.66
N GLN A 357 -29.03 8.55 -3.00
CA GLN A 357 -28.01 7.51 -3.19
C GLN A 357 -28.07 6.41 -2.11
N GLU A 358 -27.70 5.19 -2.50
CA GLU A 358 -27.68 4.00 -1.62
C GLU A 358 -26.76 4.19 -0.40
N ALA A 359 -27.19 3.67 0.75
CA ALA A 359 -26.37 3.64 1.96
C ALA A 359 -25.04 2.90 1.73
N ILE A 360 -23.97 3.40 2.35
CA ILE A 360 -22.67 2.72 2.36
C ILE A 360 -22.76 1.44 3.19
N THR A 361 -22.31 0.34 2.61
CA THR A 361 -22.34 -0.98 3.23
C THR A 361 -20.97 -1.38 3.78
N ILE A 362 -20.95 -2.34 4.71
CA ILE A 362 -19.72 -2.96 5.20
C ILE A 362 -18.87 -3.53 4.06
N ASP A 363 -19.51 -4.11 3.03
CA ASP A 363 -18.78 -4.69 1.90
C ASP A 363 -18.07 -3.64 1.05
N LYS A 364 -18.65 -2.43 0.89
CA LYS A 364 -17.97 -1.31 0.21
C LYS A 364 -16.75 -0.84 1.00
N VAL A 365 -16.87 -0.74 2.33
CA VAL A 365 -15.75 -0.41 3.23
C VAL A 365 -14.62 -1.44 3.10
N LYS A 366 -14.96 -2.73 3.21
CA LYS A 366 -13.98 -3.82 3.09
C LYS A 366 -13.32 -3.82 1.72
N ALA A 367 -14.09 -3.67 0.65
CA ALA A 367 -13.58 -3.63 -0.71
C ALA A 367 -12.58 -2.49 -0.92
N GLU A 368 -12.80 -1.32 -0.33
CA GLU A 368 -11.88 -0.19 -0.46
C GLU A 368 -10.56 -0.42 0.28
N ILE A 369 -10.61 -0.85 1.55
CA ILE A 369 -9.40 -1.20 2.32
C ILE A 369 -8.63 -2.30 1.60
N GLN A 370 -9.35 -3.28 1.05
CA GLN A 370 -8.77 -4.37 0.30
C GLN A 370 -8.08 -3.90 -0.98
N ARG A 371 -8.71 -2.97 -1.70
CA ARG A 371 -8.20 -2.37 -2.93
C ARG A 371 -6.88 -1.65 -2.66
N LEU A 372 -6.80 -0.84 -1.60
CA LEU A 372 -5.57 -0.17 -1.19
C LEU A 372 -4.45 -1.18 -0.87
N TYR A 373 -4.78 -2.25 -0.14
CA TYR A 373 -3.82 -3.30 0.20
C TYR A 373 -3.31 -4.07 -1.02
N ASP A 374 -4.21 -4.50 -1.91
CA ASP A 374 -3.90 -5.39 -3.05
C ASP A 374 -3.34 -4.64 -4.26
N GLN A 375 -3.92 -3.50 -4.61
CA GLN A 375 -3.60 -2.76 -5.84
C GLN A 375 -2.55 -1.67 -5.61
N PHE A 376 -2.45 -1.13 -4.40
CA PHE A 376 -1.56 0.00 -4.07
C PHE A 376 -0.46 -0.35 -3.06
N ASP A 377 -0.38 -1.63 -2.62
CA ASP A 377 0.60 -2.11 -1.64
C ASP A 377 0.54 -1.36 -0.28
N VAL A 378 -0.60 -0.77 0.07
CA VAL A 378 -0.77 -0.06 1.35
C VAL A 378 -0.68 -1.04 2.53
N ARG A 379 0.13 -0.70 3.54
CA ARG A 379 0.35 -1.52 4.74
C ARG A 379 0.15 -0.77 6.05
N TYR A 380 -0.03 0.55 5.99
CA TYR A 380 -0.22 1.43 7.13
C TYR A 380 -1.43 2.34 6.86
N ILE A 381 -2.43 2.38 7.76
CA ILE A 381 -3.64 3.19 7.55
C ILE A 381 -3.96 4.00 8.80
N LEU A 382 -4.13 5.30 8.61
CA LEU A 382 -4.75 6.22 9.56
C LEU A 382 -6.20 6.47 9.11
N PRO A 383 -7.20 5.83 9.76
CA PRO A 383 -8.57 5.78 9.22
C PRO A 383 -9.40 7.04 9.48
N ILE A 384 -9.08 7.81 10.51
CA ILE A 384 -9.81 9.03 10.89
C ILE A 384 -8.78 10.13 11.02
N HIS A 385 -8.82 11.11 10.12
CA HIS A 385 -7.93 12.28 10.09
C HIS A 385 -8.60 13.49 10.76
N PHE A 386 -8.37 14.73 10.31
CA PHE A 386 -8.88 15.96 10.93
C PHE A 386 -10.41 16.20 10.84
N SER A 387 -11.19 15.25 10.34
CA SER A 387 -12.64 15.36 10.26
C SER A 387 -13.36 14.11 10.72
N ASN A 388 -14.56 14.31 11.27
CA ASN A 388 -15.48 13.20 11.47
C ASN A 388 -15.82 12.61 10.12
N ASN A 389 -15.65 11.30 9.98
CA ASN A 389 -15.95 10.58 8.75
C ASN A 389 -16.86 9.38 9.04
N ILE A 390 -17.12 8.55 8.04
CA ILE A 390 -18.01 7.39 8.22
C ILE A 390 -17.49 6.37 9.25
N PHE A 391 -16.21 6.40 9.63
CA PHE A 391 -15.62 5.46 10.58
C PHE A 391 -15.73 5.92 12.03
N GLY A 392 -15.71 7.22 12.30
CA GLY A 392 -15.83 7.72 13.67
C GLY A 392 -15.46 9.18 13.85
N GLY A 393 -15.19 9.55 15.11
CA GLY A 393 -14.85 10.91 15.51
C GLY A 393 -13.37 11.24 15.43
N THR A 394 -13.05 12.45 14.95
CA THR A 394 -11.70 13.05 15.03
C THR A 394 -11.43 13.69 16.40
N ALA A 395 -10.17 13.72 16.81
CA ALA A 395 -9.69 14.54 17.91
C ALA A 395 -9.77 16.03 17.58
N LEU A 396 -10.07 16.85 18.59
CA LEU A 396 -9.97 18.30 18.52
C LEU A 396 -8.54 18.77 18.83
N SER A 397 -7.92 19.43 17.86
CA SER A 397 -6.54 19.94 17.99
C SER A 397 -6.28 21.25 17.25
N ARG A 398 -7.04 21.55 16.19
CA ARG A 398 -6.92 22.78 15.40
C ARG A 398 -8.30 23.23 14.92
N ASN A 399 -8.54 24.54 14.96
CA ASN A 399 -9.81 25.10 14.52
C ASN A 399 -9.98 24.96 13.00
N LEU A 400 -8.87 25.03 12.22
CA LEU A 400 -8.85 25.11 10.75
C LEU A 400 -9.67 24.00 10.07
N PHE A 401 -9.69 22.83 10.68
CA PHE A 401 -10.32 21.64 10.12
C PHE A 401 -11.76 21.40 10.62
N LEU A 402 -12.27 22.25 11.52
CA LEU A 402 -13.66 22.22 12.00
C LEU A 402 -14.66 22.23 10.82
N LEU A 403 -14.38 23.03 9.80
CA LEU A 403 -15.20 23.12 8.60
C LEU A 403 -15.16 21.86 7.73
N SER A 404 -14.06 21.11 7.75
CA SER A 404 -13.94 19.85 6.99
C SER A 404 -14.99 18.84 7.46
N SER A 405 -15.24 18.73 8.77
CA SER A 405 -16.30 17.84 9.31
C SER A 405 -17.71 18.19 8.82
N LYS A 406 -18.04 19.48 8.71
CA LYS A 406 -19.32 19.92 8.09
C LYS A 406 -19.36 19.51 6.63
N TYR A 407 -18.26 19.71 5.91
CA TYR A 407 -18.15 19.45 4.47
C TYR A 407 -18.28 17.95 4.12
N TYR A 408 -17.60 17.04 4.83
CA TYR A 408 -17.59 15.62 4.49
C TYR A 408 -18.79 14.85 5.00
N ALA A 409 -19.22 15.12 6.23
CA ALA A 409 -20.17 14.25 6.91
C ALA A 409 -21.54 14.90 7.14
N ASN A 410 -21.66 16.22 6.89
CA ASN A 410 -22.79 17.04 7.34
C ASN A 410 -23.10 16.81 8.84
N ILE A 411 -22.09 16.40 9.62
CA ILE A 411 -22.19 16.16 11.06
C ILE A 411 -21.80 17.47 11.71
N TYR A 412 -22.82 18.30 11.90
CA TYR A 412 -22.65 19.63 12.43
C TYR A 412 -23.85 20.05 13.27
N PRO A 413 -23.64 20.60 14.49
CA PRO A 413 -22.36 20.79 15.19
C PRO A 413 -21.72 19.47 15.70
N PHE A 414 -20.44 19.50 16.08
CA PHE A 414 -19.81 18.37 16.79
C PHE A 414 -20.55 18.09 18.12
N PRO A 415 -20.75 16.81 18.49
CA PRO A 415 -21.15 16.49 19.85
C PRO A 415 -19.92 16.69 20.76
N LEU A 416 -20.00 17.66 21.67
CA LEU A 416 -18.91 18.06 22.55
C LEU A 416 -19.25 17.77 24.01
N GLU A 417 -18.21 17.45 24.76
CA GLU A 417 -18.25 17.45 26.23
C GLU A 417 -17.25 18.48 26.77
N SER A 418 -17.68 19.19 27.81
CA SER A 418 -16.82 20.10 28.58
C SER A 418 -15.94 19.29 29.53
N CYS A 419 -14.65 19.64 29.62
CA CYS A 419 -13.67 19.03 30.53
C CYS A 419 -13.20 17.63 30.12
N GLY A 420 -12.61 17.52 28.93
CA GLY A 420 -11.83 16.34 28.57
C GLY A 420 -10.60 16.17 29.48
N GLU A 421 -10.28 14.94 29.85
CA GLU A 421 -9.18 14.62 30.78
C GLU A 421 -7.82 15.15 30.27
N GLY A 422 -7.25 16.09 31.02
CA GLY A 422 -5.97 16.71 30.67
C GLY A 422 -5.99 17.53 29.38
N ILE A 423 -7.17 17.98 28.92
CA ILE A 423 -7.30 18.77 27.70
C ILE A 423 -7.48 20.24 28.07
N GLY A 424 -6.63 21.11 27.55
CA GLY A 424 -6.74 22.57 27.64
C GLY A 424 -7.20 23.24 26.33
N TYR A 425 -7.22 22.51 25.22
CA TYR A 425 -7.67 23.02 23.92
C TYR A 425 -9.16 23.40 23.93
N LYS A 426 -9.49 24.56 23.33
CA LYS A 426 -10.85 25.07 23.21
C LYS A 426 -11.11 25.38 21.75
N LEU A 427 -12.27 24.95 21.25
CA LEU A 427 -12.74 25.40 19.94
C LEU A 427 -13.13 26.86 20.08
N GLU A 428 -12.42 27.71 19.37
CA GLU A 428 -12.78 29.11 19.25
C GLU A 428 -13.64 29.29 18.00
N LYS A 429 -14.42 30.37 17.95
CA LYS A 429 -15.10 30.75 16.72
C LYS A 429 -14.02 31.05 15.69
N GLU A 430 -13.79 30.10 14.80
CA GLU A 430 -12.85 30.35 13.74
C GLU A 430 -13.50 31.27 12.72
N HIS A 431 -12.92 32.45 12.59
CA HIS A 431 -13.17 33.30 11.44
C HIS A 431 -12.42 32.67 10.26
N PHE A 432 -12.99 31.61 9.67
CA PHE A 432 -12.84 31.34 8.24
C PHE A 432 -13.56 32.44 7.42
N ALA A 433 -13.61 33.68 7.96
CA ALA A 433 -14.14 34.87 7.36
C ALA A 433 -12.97 35.49 6.60
N PHE A 434 -13.03 35.34 5.29
CA PHE A 434 -12.09 36.00 4.39
C PHE A 434 -12.79 37.26 3.93
N PRO A 435 -12.47 38.44 4.50
CA PRO A 435 -13.35 39.61 4.45
C PRO A 435 -13.69 40.10 3.04
N SER A 436 -12.93 39.69 2.02
CA SER A 436 -13.14 40.01 0.60
C SER A 436 -13.50 38.81 -0.29
N ALA A 437 -13.60 37.58 0.25
CA ALA A 437 -13.64 36.35 -0.54
C ALA A 437 -14.91 35.49 -0.34
N ASP A 438 -15.83 35.85 0.55
CA ASP A 438 -17.07 35.09 0.79
C ASP A 438 -17.97 34.97 -0.46
N ALA A 439 -17.95 35.96 -1.36
CA ALA A 439 -18.69 35.94 -2.64
C ALA A 439 -18.00 35.10 -3.76
N LEU A 440 -16.67 35.02 -3.76
CA LEU A 440 -15.90 34.22 -4.73
C LEU A 440 -15.75 32.76 -4.29
N ARG A 441 -15.81 32.48 -2.98
CA ARG A 441 -15.73 31.14 -2.39
C ARG A 441 -17.03 30.38 -2.47
N SER A 442 -18.16 31.07 -2.29
CA SER A 442 -19.48 30.50 -2.58
C SER A 442 -19.62 30.08 -4.05
N ARG A 443 -18.93 30.79 -4.96
CA ARG A 443 -18.81 30.42 -6.38
C ARG A 443 -17.99 29.15 -6.62
N ASN A 444 -16.83 28.98 -5.97
CA ASN A 444 -15.98 27.78 -6.15
C ASN A 444 -16.50 26.54 -5.39
N LEU A 445 -17.10 26.73 -4.21
CA LEU A 445 -17.62 25.63 -3.40
C LEU A 445 -19.08 25.26 -3.74
N GLY A 446 -19.77 26.09 -4.53
CA GLY A 446 -21.16 25.84 -4.97
C GLY A 446 -22.22 25.92 -3.84
N TRP A 447 -21.85 26.44 -2.67
CA TRP A 447 -22.76 26.60 -1.51
C TRP A 447 -22.33 27.77 -0.63
N VAL A 448 -23.25 28.26 0.20
CA VAL A 448 -22.98 29.30 1.20
C VAL A 448 -22.41 28.66 2.47
N ILE A 449 -21.25 29.13 2.94
CA ILE A 449 -20.74 28.80 4.27
C ILE A 449 -21.64 29.50 5.30
N ASP A 450 -22.78 28.90 5.63
CA ASP A 450 -23.68 29.44 6.66
C ASP A 450 -23.06 29.30 8.06
N ASN A 451 -23.41 30.26 8.92
CA ASN A 451 -22.86 30.60 10.23
C ASN A 451 -22.30 29.41 11.04
N GLN A 452 -21.08 29.59 11.55
CA GLN A 452 -20.47 28.68 12.53
C GLN A 452 -21.32 28.63 13.82
N PRO A 453 -21.84 27.48 14.30
CA PRO A 453 -22.31 27.18 15.62
C PRO A 453 -21.42 27.80 16.68
N THR A 454 -22.11 28.47 17.58
CA THR A 454 -21.60 28.79 18.89
C THR A 454 -21.49 27.50 19.68
N TYR A 455 -20.27 27.11 20.02
CA TYR A 455 -20.04 26.04 20.97
C TYR A 455 -20.13 26.61 22.40
N PRO A 456 -20.63 25.83 23.38
CA PRO A 456 -20.62 26.26 24.77
C PRO A 456 -19.19 26.55 25.23
N THR A 457 -18.97 27.70 25.86
CA THR A 457 -17.68 28.02 26.47
C THR A 457 -17.40 26.98 27.56
N PRO A 458 -16.29 26.23 27.50
CA PRO A 458 -15.95 25.28 28.56
C PRO A 458 -15.59 26.02 29.85
N ALA A 459 -15.79 25.36 31.00
CA ALA A 459 -15.45 25.91 32.30
C ALA A 459 -13.97 26.35 32.37
N THR A 460 -13.66 27.29 33.27
CA THR A 460 -12.30 27.78 33.50
C THR A 460 -11.37 26.61 33.86
N GLY A 461 -10.24 26.47 33.17
CA GLY A 461 -9.30 25.36 33.34
C GLY A 461 -9.62 24.08 32.55
N CYS A 462 -10.75 24.03 31.82
CA CYS A 462 -11.16 22.88 31.00
C CYS A 462 -11.11 23.17 29.50
N GLY A 463 -10.65 22.19 28.72
CA GLY A 463 -10.80 22.12 27.28
C GLY A 463 -11.98 21.24 26.82
N GLN A 464 -12.17 21.16 25.51
CA GLN A 464 -13.26 20.41 24.86
C GLN A 464 -12.72 19.15 24.18
N ARG A 465 -13.56 18.11 24.14
CA ARG A 465 -13.30 16.88 23.37
C ARG A 465 -14.50 16.48 22.51
N ASN A 466 -14.23 15.75 21.44
CA ASN A 466 -15.25 15.13 20.61
C ASN A 466 -15.70 13.80 21.23
N ILE A 467 -16.99 13.66 21.55
CA ILE A 467 -17.51 12.42 22.17
C ILE A 467 -17.89 11.34 21.15
N THR A 468 -17.65 11.57 19.85
CA THR A 468 -17.97 10.60 18.80
C THR A 468 -16.97 9.46 18.80
N GLY A 469 -17.41 8.24 19.08
CA GLY A 469 -16.61 7.02 19.01
C GLY A 469 -16.50 6.40 17.62
N LEU A 470 -16.11 5.13 17.56
CA LEU A 470 -16.15 4.35 16.31
C LEU A 470 -17.59 3.99 15.93
N SER A 471 -17.95 4.28 14.68
CA SER A 471 -19.21 3.85 14.08
C SER A 471 -19.23 2.34 13.84
N TYR A 472 -20.39 1.78 13.48
CA TYR A 472 -20.47 0.37 13.08
C TYR A 472 -19.63 0.07 11.82
N LEU A 473 -19.53 1.02 10.89
CA LEU A 473 -18.66 0.92 9.70
C LEU A 473 -17.18 1.04 10.09
N GLY A 474 -16.84 1.91 11.05
CA GLY A 474 -15.48 2.02 11.59
C GLY A 474 -15.02 0.74 12.27
N ARG A 475 -15.87 0.12 13.10
CA ARG A 475 -15.57 -1.20 13.71
C ARG A 475 -15.37 -2.27 12.65
N ALA A 476 -16.12 -2.23 11.54
CA ALA A 476 -15.92 -3.15 10.41
C ALA A 476 -14.63 -2.86 9.64
N ALA A 477 -14.27 -1.60 9.45
CA ALA A 477 -13.02 -1.17 8.84
C ALA A 477 -11.80 -1.66 9.63
N ILE A 478 -11.79 -1.44 10.95
CA ILE A 478 -10.72 -1.91 11.83
C ILE A 478 -10.58 -3.44 11.76
N LYS A 479 -11.69 -4.18 11.82
CA LYS A 479 -11.65 -5.65 11.69
C LYS A 479 -11.08 -6.09 10.35
N GLU A 480 -11.36 -5.38 9.26
CA GLU A 480 -10.80 -5.70 7.94
C GLU A 480 -9.30 -5.40 7.87
N MET A 481 -8.85 -4.29 8.45
CA MET A 481 -7.42 -3.98 8.58
C MET A 481 -6.68 -5.06 9.38
N MET A 482 -7.26 -5.49 10.50
CA MET A 482 -6.76 -6.61 11.31
C MET A 482 -6.72 -7.91 10.51
N ARG A 483 -7.77 -8.20 9.72
CA ARG A 483 -7.81 -9.38 8.85
C ARG A 483 -6.68 -9.39 7.84
N LEU A 484 -6.29 -8.22 7.33
CA LEU A 484 -5.23 -8.08 6.34
C LEU A 484 -3.81 -7.95 6.93
N GLY A 485 -3.68 -7.84 8.25
CA GLY A 485 -2.39 -7.59 8.90
C GLY A 485 -1.85 -6.18 8.64
N ILE A 486 -2.74 -5.21 8.42
CA ILE A 486 -2.42 -3.79 8.22
C ILE A 486 -2.05 -3.15 9.56
N MET A 487 -1.02 -2.32 9.57
CA MET A 487 -0.66 -1.48 10.70
C MET A 487 -1.66 -0.34 10.83
N ILE A 488 -2.31 -0.23 11.99
CA ILE A 488 -3.40 0.72 12.22
C ILE A 488 -2.86 1.87 13.06
N ASP A 489 -2.88 3.08 12.50
CA ASP A 489 -2.59 4.30 13.23
C ASP A 489 -3.86 4.84 13.89
N ILE A 490 -3.75 5.21 15.16
CA ILE A 490 -4.87 5.78 15.92
C ILE A 490 -4.77 7.30 16.06
N ASP A 491 -3.72 7.93 15.54
CA ASP A 491 -3.58 9.39 15.48
C ASP A 491 -4.77 10.04 14.77
N HIS A 492 -5.09 11.25 15.20
CA HIS A 492 -6.31 12.00 14.90
C HIS A 492 -7.65 11.39 15.35
N MET A 493 -7.72 10.18 15.89
CA MET A 493 -8.96 9.68 16.50
C MET A 493 -9.32 10.45 17.79
N SER A 494 -10.62 10.72 17.98
CA SER A 494 -11.15 11.24 19.24
C SER A 494 -10.81 10.30 20.40
N GLN A 495 -10.83 10.83 21.63
CA GLN A 495 -10.57 10.01 22.82
C GLN A 495 -11.58 8.86 22.96
N GLN A 496 -12.83 9.07 22.54
CA GLN A 496 -13.84 8.02 22.53
C GLN A 496 -13.55 6.95 21.46
N ALA A 497 -13.12 7.34 20.26
CA ALA A 497 -12.76 6.39 19.20
C ALA A 497 -11.52 5.56 19.57
N VAL A 498 -10.54 6.16 20.25
CA VAL A 498 -9.37 5.48 20.82
C VAL A 498 -9.80 4.44 21.87
N THR A 499 -10.73 4.81 22.75
CA THR A 499 -11.30 3.90 23.75
C THR A 499 -12.00 2.72 23.07
N ASP A 500 -12.79 2.99 22.03
CA ASP A 500 -13.49 1.97 21.27
C ASP A 500 -12.55 0.99 20.56
N ILE A 501 -11.47 1.48 19.95
CA ILE A 501 -10.51 0.59 19.26
C ILE A 501 -9.68 -0.21 20.26
N PHE A 502 -9.35 0.33 21.44
CA PHE A 502 -8.67 -0.42 22.51
C PHE A 502 -9.52 -1.56 23.04
N ASN A 503 -10.83 -1.33 23.19
CA ASN A 503 -11.80 -2.37 23.56
C ASN A 503 -11.95 -3.40 22.43
N LEU A 504 -12.03 -2.94 21.18
CA LEU A 504 -12.14 -3.80 20.00
C LEU A 504 -10.88 -4.67 19.79
N THR A 505 -9.72 -4.22 20.26
CA THR A 505 -8.42 -4.91 20.18
C THR A 505 -7.92 -5.37 21.55
N SER A 506 -8.85 -5.60 22.50
CA SER A 506 -8.56 -6.03 23.87
C SER A 506 -7.65 -7.26 23.95
N ASP A 507 -7.15 -7.58 25.14
CA ASP A 507 -6.11 -8.60 25.39
C ASP A 507 -6.36 -9.96 24.72
N SER A 508 -7.62 -10.35 24.55
CA SER A 508 -8.01 -11.58 23.83
C SER A 508 -7.57 -11.58 22.35
N LEU A 509 -7.50 -10.40 21.73
CA LEU A 509 -7.05 -10.19 20.36
C LEU A 509 -5.62 -9.68 20.28
N SER A 510 -5.19 -8.79 21.20
CA SER A 510 -3.83 -8.22 21.31
C SER A 510 -3.21 -7.84 19.95
N TYR A 511 -4.00 -7.20 19.08
CA TYR A 511 -3.55 -6.74 17.77
C TYR A 511 -2.79 -5.41 17.94
N PRO A 512 -1.59 -5.23 17.35
CA PRO A 512 -0.83 -4.00 17.50
C PRO A 512 -1.56 -2.77 16.96
N LEU A 513 -1.51 -1.67 17.71
CA LEU A 513 -1.99 -0.35 17.31
C LEU A 513 -0.83 0.63 17.38
N ASN A 514 -0.77 1.61 16.48
CA ASN A 514 0.32 2.59 16.45
C ASN A 514 -0.19 3.99 16.69
N SER A 515 0.64 4.85 17.28
CA SER A 515 0.48 6.30 17.24
C SER A 515 1.66 6.81 16.42
N GLY A 516 1.42 7.29 15.20
CA GLY A 516 2.47 7.54 14.22
C GLY A 516 3.28 8.82 14.40
N HIS A 517 2.71 9.91 14.92
CA HIS A 517 3.41 11.21 15.00
C HIS A 517 2.99 12.12 16.17
N ASN A 518 2.16 11.66 17.11
CA ASN A 518 1.66 12.51 18.18
C ASN A 518 2.62 12.72 19.37
N GLY A 519 2.36 13.78 20.15
CA GLY A 519 3.08 14.11 21.37
C GLY A 519 2.39 13.65 22.66
N PRO A 520 3.12 13.54 23.79
CA PRO A 520 2.53 13.24 25.09
C PRO A 520 1.59 14.34 25.56
N ARG A 521 0.43 13.96 26.12
CA ARG A 521 -0.51 14.84 26.80
C ARG A 521 -0.06 15.05 28.24
N ASN A 522 0.05 16.30 28.67
CA ASN A 522 0.34 16.60 30.06
C ASN A 522 -0.95 16.61 30.89
N THR A 523 -1.33 15.50 31.50
CA THR A 523 -2.58 15.44 32.31
C THR A 523 -2.56 16.34 33.55
N GLY A 524 -1.38 16.84 33.96
CA GLY A 524 -1.22 17.78 35.08
C GLY A 524 -1.27 19.26 34.70
N LYS A 525 -1.30 19.60 33.39
CA LYS A 525 -1.39 20.98 32.90
C LYS A 525 -2.40 21.06 31.76
N THR A 526 -3.27 22.05 31.76
CA THR A 526 -4.25 22.25 30.68
C THR A 526 -3.87 23.48 29.84
N THR A 527 -2.83 23.34 29.02
CA THR A 527 -2.48 24.37 28.03
C THR A 527 -3.23 24.14 26.72
N PRO A 528 -3.35 25.13 25.82
CA PRO A 528 -3.91 24.91 24.49
C PRO A 528 -3.15 23.86 23.65
N ALA A 529 -1.87 23.61 23.96
CA ALA A 529 -1.08 22.56 23.32
C ALA A 529 -1.50 21.16 23.78
N ASP A 530 -2.06 21.03 24.99
CA ASP A 530 -2.66 19.81 25.52
C ASP A 530 -4.06 19.65 24.92
N ASN A 531 -4.10 18.99 23.77
CA ASN A 531 -5.31 18.80 22.98
C ASN A 531 -5.72 17.32 22.90
N GLU A 532 -6.89 17.04 22.33
CA GLU A 532 -7.41 15.68 22.28
C GLU A 532 -6.54 14.72 21.45
N ASN A 533 -5.76 15.23 20.49
CA ASN A 533 -4.88 14.42 19.65
C ASN A 533 -3.63 13.96 20.41
N SER A 534 -3.16 14.74 21.40
CA SER A 534 -2.05 14.34 22.27
C SER A 534 -2.41 13.11 23.13
N ARG A 535 -1.42 12.26 23.43
CA ARG A 535 -1.64 10.94 24.05
C ARG A 535 -1.36 10.89 25.54
N THR A 536 -2.27 10.29 26.30
CA THR A 536 -2.02 10.02 27.72
C THR A 536 -1.02 8.88 27.92
N GLU A 537 -0.40 8.80 29.09
CA GLU A 537 0.50 7.70 29.45
C GLU A 537 -0.22 6.33 29.36
N ASP A 538 -1.48 6.26 29.80
CA ASP A 538 -2.28 5.03 29.70
C ASP A 538 -2.55 4.61 28.26
N GLN A 539 -2.76 5.57 27.36
CA GLN A 539 -2.87 5.28 25.93
C GLN A 539 -1.57 4.72 25.36
N TYR A 540 -0.42 5.29 25.74
CA TYR A 540 0.88 4.73 25.36
C TYR A 540 1.11 3.33 25.92
N ARG A 541 0.76 3.07 27.19
CA ARG A 541 0.84 1.72 27.77
C ARG A 541 -0.03 0.73 27.00
N GLY A 542 -1.28 1.11 26.67
CA GLY A 542 -2.18 0.27 25.89
C GLY A 542 -1.64 -0.08 24.50
N ILE A 543 -0.95 0.85 23.83
CA ILE A 543 -0.22 0.61 22.57
C ILE A 543 0.91 -0.41 22.78
N LEU A 544 1.76 -0.17 23.77
CA LEU A 544 2.96 -0.98 24.04
C LEU A 544 2.62 -2.40 24.48
N GLU A 545 1.60 -2.59 25.33
CA GLU A 545 1.12 -3.91 25.79
C GLU A 545 0.60 -4.77 24.62
N ARG A 546 0.05 -4.14 23.58
CA ARG A 546 -0.36 -4.81 22.33
C ARG A 546 0.81 -5.05 21.39
N GLY A 547 2.03 -4.63 21.73
CA GLY A 547 3.21 -4.73 20.88
C GLY A 547 3.16 -3.78 19.68
N GLY A 548 2.40 -2.69 19.81
CA GLY A 548 2.41 -1.57 18.88
C GLY A 548 3.59 -0.62 19.10
N MET A 549 3.68 0.40 18.25
CA MET A 549 4.76 1.39 18.28
C MET A 549 4.25 2.83 18.39
N ILE A 550 5.09 3.68 18.95
CA ILE A 550 4.86 5.10 19.16
C ILE A 550 5.90 5.87 18.35
N GLY A 551 5.47 6.59 17.32
CA GLY A 551 6.25 7.63 16.66
C GLY A 551 5.97 8.96 17.33
N LEU A 552 6.96 9.47 18.07
CA LEU A 552 6.83 10.79 18.70
C LEU A 552 7.09 11.88 17.67
N GLY A 553 6.26 12.92 17.68
CA GLY A 553 6.56 14.16 16.96
C GLY A 553 7.95 14.70 17.33
N HIS A 554 8.54 15.52 16.45
CA HIS A 554 9.90 16.07 16.62
C HIS A 554 10.08 17.04 17.81
N GLY A 555 9.06 17.26 18.63
CA GLY A 555 9.14 18.01 19.88
C GLY A 555 9.36 19.52 19.74
N GLY A 556 9.35 20.07 18.52
CA GLY A 556 9.54 21.49 18.24
C GLY A 556 11.00 21.97 18.33
N THR A 557 11.83 21.32 19.13
CA THR A 557 13.29 21.52 19.23
C THR A 557 13.97 20.19 19.60
N ALA A 558 15.30 20.15 19.55
CA ALA A 558 16.08 18.99 19.98
C ALA A 558 15.83 18.64 21.46
N THR A 559 15.84 19.64 22.34
CA THR A 559 15.53 19.49 23.76
C THR A 559 14.10 19.00 23.98
N GLY A 560 13.13 19.52 23.21
CA GLY A 560 11.74 19.08 23.28
C GLY A 560 11.56 17.61 22.90
N PHE A 561 12.25 17.17 21.84
CA PHE A 561 12.25 15.77 21.42
C PHE A 561 12.86 14.87 22.49
N VAL A 562 14.07 15.19 22.97
CA VAL A 562 14.78 14.36 23.97
C VAL A 562 13.95 14.20 25.25
N ASN A 563 13.30 15.27 25.72
CA ASN A 563 12.42 15.21 26.88
C ASN A 563 11.20 14.30 26.65
N SER A 564 10.57 14.41 25.48
CA SER A 564 9.43 13.57 25.10
C SER A 564 9.83 12.11 24.97
N PHE A 565 10.93 11.85 24.26
CA PHE A 565 11.50 10.51 24.08
C PHE A 565 11.82 9.87 25.41
N ARG A 566 12.51 10.56 26.32
CA ARG A 566 12.82 10.05 27.67
C ARG A 566 11.56 9.71 28.47
N ASN A 567 10.56 10.60 28.45
CA ASN A 567 9.33 10.40 29.21
C ASN A 567 8.51 9.20 28.72
N VAL A 568 8.51 8.92 27.41
CA VAL A 568 7.73 7.82 26.85
C VAL A 568 8.54 6.52 26.78
N SER A 569 9.83 6.58 26.44
CA SER A 569 10.71 5.40 26.35
C SER A 569 10.87 4.65 27.67
N ARG A 570 10.75 5.32 28.83
CA ARG A 570 10.76 4.66 30.15
C ARG A 570 9.61 3.64 30.32
N LEU A 571 8.52 3.77 29.55
CA LEU A 571 7.37 2.88 29.61
C LEU A 571 7.66 1.49 29.02
N ALA A 572 8.69 1.38 28.17
CA ALA A 572 9.06 0.16 27.45
C ALA A 572 10.58 -0.12 27.43
N ASP A 573 11.34 0.44 28.38
CA ASP A 573 12.81 0.35 28.45
C ASP A 573 13.49 0.64 27.09
N GLY A 574 13.06 1.72 26.43
CA GLY A 574 13.63 2.17 25.16
C GLY A 574 13.04 1.54 23.89
N LYS A 575 12.22 0.48 24.00
CA LYS A 575 11.67 -0.24 22.83
C LYS A 575 10.39 0.38 22.32
N ASN A 576 10.12 0.18 21.03
CA ASN A 576 8.87 0.56 20.35
C ASN A 576 8.57 2.07 20.36
N VAL A 577 9.55 2.92 20.69
CA VAL A 577 9.43 4.38 20.67
C VAL A 577 10.37 4.92 19.61
N ALA A 578 9.80 5.43 18.52
CA ALA A 578 10.48 5.98 17.37
C ALA A 578 10.13 7.48 17.21
N ILE A 579 10.55 8.07 16.10
CA ILE A 579 10.12 9.42 15.69
C ILE A 579 9.05 9.29 14.60
N GLY A 580 8.11 10.22 14.58
CA GLY A 580 7.18 10.46 13.47
C GLY A 580 7.27 11.93 13.11
N THR A 581 8.04 12.25 12.09
CA THR A 581 8.42 13.65 11.86
C THR A 581 7.28 14.51 11.33
N ASP A 582 6.31 13.89 10.64
CA ASP A 582 5.25 14.57 9.92
C ASP A 582 5.77 15.59 8.89
N VAL A 583 6.99 15.33 8.37
CA VAL A 583 7.59 16.19 7.34
C VAL A 583 6.67 16.20 6.12
N ASN A 584 6.43 17.41 5.60
CA ASN A 584 5.50 17.70 4.51
C ASN A 584 4.00 17.47 4.84
N GLY A 585 3.62 17.31 6.11
CA GLY A 585 2.24 17.12 6.61
C GLY A 585 1.49 18.39 6.99
N PHE A 586 1.92 19.56 6.50
CA PHE A 586 1.37 20.87 6.86
C PHE A 586 1.60 21.29 8.33
N TYR A 587 2.74 20.88 8.89
CA TYR A 587 3.24 21.33 10.18
C TYR A 587 4.71 21.79 10.07
N ALA A 588 5.11 22.73 10.93
CA ALA A 588 6.50 23.19 10.99
C ALA A 588 7.41 22.11 11.60
N LEU A 589 8.63 22.01 11.10
CA LEU A 589 9.70 21.15 11.66
C LEU A 589 10.35 21.78 12.89
N ALA A 590 11.36 21.10 13.45
CA ALA A 590 12.03 21.55 14.66
C ALA A 590 12.81 22.86 14.42
N ALA A 591 12.57 23.85 15.28
CA ALA A 591 13.27 25.12 15.29
C ALA A 591 14.74 24.96 15.71
N PRO A 592 15.62 25.94 15.42
CA PRO A 592 16.94 26.01 16.02
C PRO A 592 16.86 25.96 17.54
N ASP A 593 17.74 25.17 18.16
CA ASP A 593 17.78 24.99 19.61
C ASP A 593 19.07 25.60 20.18
N SER A 594 18.96 26.77 20.80
CA SER A 594 20.11 27.46 21.40
C SER A 594 20.71 26.72 22.60
N ALA A 595 19.97 25.76 23.20
CA ALA A 595 20.46 24.92 24.28
C ALA A 595 21.16 23.64 23.79
N ALA A 596 21.02 23.29 22.50
CA ALA A 596 21.50 22.03 21.94
C ALA A 596 22.27 22.25 20.63
N LEU A 597 23.44 22.88 20.72
CA LEU A 597 24.24 23.24 19.55
C LEU A 597 25.04 22.04 19.00
N VAL A 598 25.14 21.98 17.68
CA VAL A 598 26.00 21.04 16.92
C VAL A 598 27.31 21.71 16.58
N THR A 599 28.42 21.02 16.90
CA THR A 599 29.75 21.38 16.42
C THR A 599 30.03 20.67 15.09
N TYR A 600 30.43 21.46 14.09
CA TYR A 600 30.86 21.00 12.77
C TYR A 600 32.39 20.99 12.68
N ASP A 601 32.94 19.85 12.24
CA ASP A 601 34.38 19.63 12.09
C ASP A 601 34.63 18.65 10.93
N SER A 602 35.87 18.19 10.74
CA SER A 602 36.19 17.24 9.67
C SER A 602 35.55 15.85 9.83
N SER A 603 35.15 15.46 11.05
CA SER A 603 34.46 14.19 11.32
C SER A 603 32.95 14.28 11.09
N PHE A 604 32.39 15.49 11.16
CA PHE A 604 30.99 15.77 10.87
C PHE A 604 30.88 17.14 10.19
N PRO A 605 31.19 17.21 8.88
CA PRO A 605 31.12 18.46 8.14
C PRO A 605 29.67 18.89 7.93
N ASN A 606 29.49 20.19 7.76
CA ASN A 606 28.22 20.79 7.41
C ASN A 606 27.77 20.32 6.01
N TYR A 607 26.49 19.95 5.86
CA TYR A 607 25.92 19.57 4.57
C TYR A 607 25.91 20.74 3.57
N GLN A 608 26.46 20.52 2.39
CA GLN A 608 26.44 21.50 1.30
C GLN A 608 25.32 21.16 0.32
N SER A 609 24.51 22.14 -0.05
CA SER A 609 23.58 21.98 -1.17
C SER A 609 24.33 21.73 -2.48
N PRO A 610 23.68 21.18 -3.53
CA PRO A 610 24.31 21.06 -4.85
C PRO A 610 24.82 22.38 -5.45
N ALA A 611 24.26 23.51 -5.02
CA ALA A 611 24.70 24.85 -5.42
C ALA A 611 25.77 25.45 -4.47
N GLY A 612 26.28 24.68 -3.51
CA GLY A 612 27.35 25.08 -2.59
C GLY A 612 26.92 25.92 -1.39
N ARG A 613 25.62 25.98 -1.06
CA ARG A 613 25.16 26.63 0.18
C ARG A 613 25.37 25.69 1.38
N PRO A 614 26.08 26.11 2.45
CA PRO A 614 26.16 25.35 3.69
C PRO A 614 24.83 25.41 4.47
N TRP A 615 24.44 24.30 5.09
CA TRP A 615 23.29 24.18 5.97
C TRP A 615 23.69 23.96 7.43
N ASP A 616 23.45 24.96 8.27
CA ASP A 616 23.79 24.94 9.71
C ASP A 616 22.52 24.78 10.55
N ILE A 617 22.31 23.62 11.16
CA ILE A 617 21.11 23.34 11.96
C ILE A 617 20.96 24.32 13.13
N ASN A 618 22.06 24.87 13.65
CA ASN A 618 22.03 25.83 14.75
C ASN A 618 21.37 27.17 14.36
N LYS A 619 21.27 27.45 13.06
CA LYS A 619 20.69 28.69 12.51
C LYS A 619 19.40 28.41 11.76
N GLU A 620 19.39 27.33 10.98
CA GLU A 620 18.33 26.98 10.03
C GLU A 620 17.30 26.02 10.64
N GLY A 621 17.58 25.43 11.81
CA GLY A 621 16.74 24.39 12.39
C GLY A 621 16.71 23.13 11.51
N PHE A 622 15.79 22.23 11.81
CA PHE A 622 15.57 21.04 10.98
C PHE A 622 14.80 21.43 9.71
N ALA A 623 15.43 22.17 8.80
CA ALA A 623 14.78 22.82 7.67
C ALA A 623 14.29 21.86 6.58
N HIS A 624 14.97 20.74 6.41
CA HIS A 624 14.65 19.70 5.44
C HIS A 624 15.18 18.36 5.90
N TYR A 625 14.67 17.28 5.31
CA TYR A 625 14.98 15.90 5.69
C TYR A 625 16.48 15.58 5.69
N GLY A 626 17.25 16.28 4.85
CA GLY A 626 18.70 16.11 4.77
C GLY A 626 19.44 16.51 6.03
N LEU A 627 18.85 17.26 6.95
CA LEU A 627 19.43 17.65 8.25
C LEU A 627 19.07 16.69 9.40
N PHE A 628 18.45 15.54 9.11
CA PHE A 628 18.14 14.53 10.12
C PHE A 628 19.38 14.09 10.94
N PRO A 629 20.53 13.78 10.30
CA PRO A 629 21.74 13.41 11.04
C PRO A 629 22.21 14.51 11.99
N ASP A 630 22.05 15.79 11.59
CA ASP A 630 22.39 16.96 12.40
C ASP A 630 21.44 17.10 13.59
N PHE A 631 20.15 16.82 13.38
CA PHE A 631 19.15 16.81 14.44
C PHE A 631 19.41 15.69 15.46
N ILE A 632 19.77 14.49 15.01
CA ILE A 632 20.17 13.40 15.91
C ILE A 632 21.45 13.77 16.66
N LYS A 633 22.42 14.41 16.00
CA LYS A 633 23.66 14.85 16.65
C LYS A 633 23.39 15.89 17.74
N SER A 634 22.42 16.79 17.55
CA SER A 634 22.06 17.80 18.55
C SER A 634 21.43 17.20 19.81
N TRP A 635 20.83 16.00 19.74
CA TRP A 635 20.23 15.35 20.90
C TRP A 635 21.24 15.02 22.01
N LEU A 636 22.50 14.71 21.67
CA LEU A 636 23.55 14.53 22.68
C LEU A 636 23.81 15.83 23.45
N SER A 637 23.88 16.96 22.75
CA SER A 637 23.98 18.30 23.35
C SER A 637 22.73 18.66 24.17
N ALA A 638 21.55 18.18 23.76
CA ALA A 638 20.30 18.30 24.50
C ALA A 638 20.21 17.36 25.72
N GLY A 639 21.24 16.55 25.98
CA GLY A 639 21.33 15.66 27.14
C GLY A 639 20.74 14.27 26.93
N MET A 640 20.57 13.81 25.69
CA MET A 640 20.26 12.40 25.40
C MET A 640 21.47 11.53 25.73
N THR A 641 21.21 10.42 26.42
CA THR A 641 22.26 9.46 26.79
C THR A 641 22.57 8.51 25.64
N ASN A 642 23.78 7.93 25.62
CA ASN A 642 24.13 6.90 24.62
C ASN A 642 23.17 5.70 24.66
N LYS A 643 22.68 5.30 25.84
CA LYS A 643 21.68 4.22 25.96
C LYS A 643 20.36 4.61 25.27
N GLU A 644 19.89 5.83 25.47
CA GLU A 644 18.67 6.33 24.80
C GLU A 644 18.88 6.39 23.28
N GLN A 645 20.05 6.84 22.83
CA GLN A 645 20.38 6.91 21.40
C GLN A 645 20.49 5.51 20.76
N GLU A 646 21.09 4.54 21.45
CA GLU A 646 21.13 3.14 21.03
C GLU A 646 19.73 2.52 20.93
N ALA A 647 18.86 2.84 21.90
CA ALA A 647 17.46 2.41 21.87
C ALA A 647 16.73 3.00 20.66
N PHE A 648 16.88 4.29 20.39
CA PHE A 648 16.33 4.93 19.19
C PHE A 648 16.82 4.28 17.89
N HIS A 649 18.12 3.97 17.78
CA HIS A 649 18.73 3.27 16.65
C HIS A 649 18.43 1.76 16.58
N SER A 650 17.58 1.23 17.46
CA SER A 650 17.06 -0.13 17.39
C SER A 650 15.64 -0.21 16.82
N THR A 651 15.00 0.95 16.56
CA THR A 651 13.58 1.00 16.21
C THR A 651 13.23 0.41 14.84
N ALA A 652 14.21 0.18 13.95
CA ALA A 652 13.99 -0.60 12.74
C ALA A 652 13.64 -2.08 13.06
N GLU A 653 14.27 -2.67 14.08
CA GLU A 653 13.94 -4.02 14.55
C GLU A 653 12.56 -4.04 15.20
N ASP A 654 12.27 -3.04 16.03
CA ASP A 654 10.98 -2.91 16.71
C ASP A 654 9.84 -2.81 15.69
N PHE A 655 10.04 -2.05 14.60
CA PHE A 655 9.07 -1.93 13.51
C PHE A 655 8.84 -3.27 12.81
N ALA A 656 9.92 -4.01 12.51
CA ALA A 656 9.81 -5.34 11.92
C ALA A 656 9.00 -6.28 12.83
N ARG A 657 9.27 -6.29 14.13
CA ARG A 657 8.57 -7.14 15.11
C ARG A 657 7.10 -6.77 15.28
N MET A 658 6.79 -5.47 15.35
CA MET A 658 5.42 -4.97 15.41
C MET A 658 4.63 -5.44 14.19
N TRP A 659 5.21 -5.29 12.99
CA TRP A 659 4.54 -5.71 11.76
C TRP A 659 4.43 -7.25 11.64
N GLU A 660 5.45 -8.01 12.06
CA GLU A 660 5.36 -9.46 12.20
C GLU A 660 4.21 -9.88 13.11
N LYS A 661 4.01 -9.17 14.23
CA LYS A 661 2.89 -9.41 15.15
C LYS A 661 1.54 -9.10 14.52
N CYS A 662 1.39 -8.01 13.76
CA CYS A 662 0.17 -7.71 12.98
C CYS A 662 -0.19 -8.88 12.05
N VAL A 663 0.80 -9.40 11.30
CA VAL A 663 0.58 -10.50 10.35
C VAL A 663 0.31 -11.83 11.07
N SER A 664 0.96 -12.10 12.21
CA SER A 664 0.69 -13.30 13.01
C SER A 664 -0.73 -13.27 13.59
N ARG A 665 -1.12 -12.15 14.20
CA ARG A 665 -2.46 -11.98 14.78
C ARG A 665 -3.56 -12.01 13.74
N SER A 666 -3.33 -11.44 12.54
CA SER A 666 -4.22 -11.65 11.39
C SER A 666 -4.49 -13.13 11.13
N LYS A 667 -3.44 -13.96 11.05
CA LYS A 667 -3.60 -15.40 10.81
C LYS A 667 -4.29 -16.11 11.96
N GLU A 668 -3.98 -15.77 13.20
CA GLU A 668 -4.54 -16.43 14.38
C GLU A 668 -6.02 -16.07 14.61
N ILE A 669 -6.40 -14.81 14.40
CA ILE A 669 -7.78 -14.33 14.62
C ILE A 669 -8.71 -14.81 13.49
N PHE A 670 -8.19 -14.93 12.25
CA PHE A 670 -8.99 -15.20 11.05
C PHE A 670 -8.65 -16.53 10.35
N ALA A 671 -8.00 -17.47 11.06
CA ALA A 671 -7.49 -18.76 10.53
C ALA A 671 -8.54 -19.58 9.76
N ASP A 672 -9.80 -19.55 10.22
CA ASP A 672 -10.89 -20.36 9.68
C ASP A 672 -11.73 -19.64 8.61
N GLN A 673 -11.39 -18.38 8.28
CA GLN A 673 -12.08 -17.65 7.22
C GLN A 673 -11.37 -17.88 5.87
N PRO A 674 -12.05 -18.48 4.86
CA PRO A 674 -11.50 -18.52 3.52
C PRO A 674 -11.22 -17.09 3.07
N ASP A 675 -10.03 -16.84 2.49
CA ASP A 675 -9.66 -15.51 1.99
C ASP A 675 -10.56 -15.15 0.82
N THR A 676 -11.71 -14.57 1.16
CA THR A 676 -12.82 -14.34 0.25
C THR A 676 -12.77 -12.88 -0.18
N ARG A 677 -12.80 -12.64 -1.48
CA ARG A 677 -12.78 -11.32 -2.09
C ARG A 677 -14.10 -11.09 -2.80
N THR A 678 -14.80 -10.03 -2.45
CA THR A 678 -15.94 -9.54 -3.24
C THR A 678 -15.45 -8.42 -4.15
N VAL A 679 -15.67 -8.60 -5.45
CA VAL A 679 -15.21 -7.73 -6.52
C VAL A 679 -16.42 -6.99 -7.07
N ASN A 680 -16.43 -5.67 -6.93
CA ASN A 680 -17.35 -4.80 -7.67
C ASN A 680 -16.78 -4.63 -9.07
N VAL A 681 -17.50 -5.09 -10.08
CA VAL A 681 -17.07 -5.03 -11.48
C VAL A 681 -17.60 -3.75 -12.09
N ASP A 682 -16.71 -2.94 -12.66
CA ASP A 682 -17.12 -1.73 -13.37
C ASP A 682 -18.09 -2.08 -14.52
N PRO A 683 -19.10 -1.24 -14.78
CA PRO A 683 -20.03 -1.48 -15.87
C PRO A 683 -19.28 -1.60 -17.19
N MET A 684 -19.56 -2.67 -17.93
CA MET A 684 -19.06 -2.80 -19.30
C MET A 684 -19.96 -2.00 -20.21
N ILE A 685 -19.38 -1.15 -21.06
CA ILE A 685 -20.11 -0.29 -21.99
C ILE A 685 -19.83 -0.69 -23.43
N SER A 686 -20.85 -0.56 -24.28
CA SER A 686 -20.83 -0.69 -25.74
C SER A 686 -20.11 -1.94 -26.28
N LEU A 687 -20.79 -3.08 -26.28
CA LEU A 687 -20.35 -4.30 -26.96
C LEU A 687 -21.12 -4.47 -28.27
N CYS A 688 -20.41 -4.27 -29.37
CA CYS A 688 -20.93 -4.24 -30.72
C CYS A 688 -20.78 -5.60 -31.42
N PRO A 689 -21.84 -6.36 -31.66
CA PRO A 689 -21.76 -7.62 -32.39
C PRO A 689 -21.44 -7.30 -33.87
N ASN A 690 -20.39 -7.93 -34.41
CA ASN A 690 -19.85 -7.58 -35.74
C ASN A 690 -19.81 -8.78 -36.71
N THR A 691 -20.36 -9.92 -36.30
CA THR A 691 -20.43 -11.11 -37.15
C THR A 691 -21.84 -11.19 -37.73
N HIS A 692 -22.03 -10.61 -38.91
CA HIS A 692 -23.24 -10.81 -39.70
C HIS A 692 -23.32 -12.28 -40.15
N VAL A 693 -24.46 -12.93 -39.89
CA VAL A 693 -24.68 -14.37 -40.13
C VAL A 693 -25.59 -14.61 -41.34
N SER A 694 -26.66 -13.83 -41.48
CA SER A 694 -27.68 -13.96 -42.54
C SER A 694 -28.54 -12.71 -42.60
N GLY A 695 -29.29 -12.54 -43.71
CA GLY A 695 -30.25 -11.46 -43.97
C GLY A 695 -29.63 -10.22 -44.62
N ASP A 696 -30.43 -9.18 -44.76
CA ASP A 696 -30.11 -7.91 -45.42
C ASP A 696 -29.56 -6.84 -44.47
N ARG A 697 -29.54 -7.12 -43.16
CA ARG A 697 -29.02 -6.31 -42.05
C ARG A 697 -30.02 -5.38 -41.38
N GLU A 698 -31.29 -5.42 -41.76
CA GLU A 698 -32.38 -4.62 -41.20
C GLU A 698 -33.39 -5.52 -40.45
N PHE A 699 -34.02 -5.01 -39.39
CA PHE A 699 -35.05 -5.72 -38.64
C PHE A 699 -36.47 -5.17 -38.85
N ASP A 700 -36.63 -4.00 -39.47
CA ASP A 700 -37.89 -3.48 -40.04
C ASP A 700 -39.08 -3.42 -39.05
N GLY A 701 -38.82 -3.26 -37.75
CA GLY A 701 -39.86 -3.26 -36.72
C GLY A 701 -40.37 -4.66 -36.33
N HIS A 702 -39.76 -5.72 -36.85
CA HIS A 702 -40.04 -7.11 -36.48
C HIS A 702 -39.14 -7.60 -35.31
N GLY A 703 -38.52 -6.64 -34.63
CA GLY A 703 -37.66 -6.80 -33.45
C GLY A 703 -36.33 -7.46 -33.80
N PRO A 704 -35.42 -7.56 -32.81
CA PRO A 704 -34.65 -8.79 -32.72
C PRO A 704 -35.04 -9.63 -31.50
N ARG A 705 -35.09 -10.95 -31.71
CA ARG A 705 -34.89 -11.93 -30.64
C ARG A 705 -33.42 -11.93 -30.24
N VAL A 706 -33.16 -11.43 -29.04
CA VAL A 706 -31.82 -11.40 -28.47
C VAL A 706 -31.56 -12.62 -27.58
N ARG A 707 -30.40 -13.24 -27.78
CA ARG A 707 -29.86 -14.27 -26.89
C ARG A 707 -28.51 -13.80 -26.39
N ALA A 708 -28.32 -13.82 -25.08
CA ALA A 708 -27.06 -13.44 -24.45
C ALA A 708 -26.65 -14.47 -23.40
N ASN A 709 -25.37 -14.84 -23.36
CA ASN A 709 -24.80 -15.70 -22.32
C ASN A 709 -23.59 -15.01 -21.70
N VAL A 710 -23.58 -14.89 -20.37
CA VAL A 710 -22.41 -14.41 -19.61
C VAL A 710 -21.95 -15.51 -18.68
N ILE A 711 -20.68 -15.93 -18.82
CA ILE A 711 -20.05 -16.97 -18.00
C ILE A 711 -18.81 -16.40 -17.33
N LEU A 712 -18.75 -16.45 -16.01
CA LEU A 712 -17.54 -16.16 -15.24
C LEU A 712 -16.69 -17.43 -15.11
N ARG A 713 -15.41 -17.33 -15.44
CA ARG A 713 -14.44 -18.42 -15.28
C ARG A 713 -13.12 -17.93 -14.71
N ILE A 714 -12.37 -18.84 -14.10
CA ILE A 714 -11.00 -18.59 -13.67
C ILE A 714 -10.09 -18.80 -14.89
N SER A 715 -9.15 -17.88 -15.13
CA SER A 715 -8.17 -18.00 -16.22
C SER A 715 -7.29 -19.24 -16.02
N THR A 716 -6.72 -19.77 -17.09
CA THR A 716 -5.79 -20.91 -17.05
C THR A 716 -4.57 -20.67 -16.15
N SER A 717 -4.13 -19.42 -16.01
CA SER A 717 -3.08 -18.99 -15.08
C SER A 717 -3.50 -18.96 -13.60
N GLY A 718 -4.79 -19.16 -13.29
CA GLY A 718 -5.32 -19.15 -11.93
C GLY A 718 -5.29 -17.79 -11.23
N ASN A 719 -5.09 -16.69 -11.97
CA ASN A 719 -4.92 -15.36 -11.38
C ASN A 719 -5.92 -14.32 -11.90
N ARG A 720 -6.85 -14.66 -12.81
CA ARG A 720 -7.89 -13.73 -13.27
C ARG A 720 -9.27 -14.39 -13.25
N VAL A 721 -10.31 -13.58 -13.02
CA VAL A 721 -11.68 -13.94 -13.39
C VAL A 721 -11.99 -13.28 -14.73
N GLU A 722 -12.43 -14.10 -15.69
CA GLU A 722 -12.82 -13.69 -17.03
C GLU A 722 -14.34 -13.83 -17.19
N ALA A 723 -15.00 -12.77 -17.64
CA ALA A 723 -16.37 -12.81 -18.14
C ALA A 723 -16.35 -13.13 -19.64
N VAL A 724 -16.90 -14.27 -20.01
CA VAL A 724 -17.11 -14.72 -21.39
C VAL A 724 -18.54 -14.37 -21.78
N ILE A 725 -18.70 -13.47 -22.74
CA ILE A 725 -19.97 -12.89 -23.15
C ILE A 725 -20.23 -13.31 -24.60
N ASN A 726 -21.36 -13.98 -24.83
CA ASN A 726 -21.83 -14.31 -26.18
C ASN A 726 -23.18 -13.63 -26.39
N PHE A 727 -23.38 -13.04 -27.56
CA PHE A 727 -24.61 -12.35 -27.93
C PHE A 727 -25.03 -12.72 -29.35
N SER A 728 -26.32 -12.86 -29.58
CA SER A 728 -26.92 -12.91 -30.91
C SER A 728 -28.22 -12.13 -30.92
N ALA A 729 -28.45 -11.37 -31.98
CA ALA A 729 -29.73 -10.75 -32.29
C ALA A 729 -30.19 -11.29 -33.64
N ARG A 730 -31.43 -11.76 -33.70
CA ARG A 730 -32.03 -12.27 -34.93
C ARG A 730 -33.44 -11.74 -35.09
N GLU A 731 -33.74 -11.24 -36.27
CA GLU A 731 -35.08 -10.85 -36.68
C GLU A 731 -36.09 -11.98 -36.45
N THR A 732 -37.33 -11.64 -36.12
CA THR A 732 -38.35 -12.67 -35.79
C THR A 732 -39.30 -13.02 -36.93
N GLN A 733 -39.30 -12.22 -37.98
CA GLN A 733 -40.09 -12.39 -39.21
C GLN A 733 -39.20 -12.01 -40.39
N ASN A 734 -39.69 -12.15 -41.63
CA ASN A 734 -38.96 -11.81 -42.86
C ASN A 734 -37.52 -12.34 -42.89
N ASP A 735 -36.55 -11.73 -43.57
CA ASP A 735 -35.40 -12.41 -44.16
C ASP A 735 -34.38 -13.06 -43.17
N TRP A 736 -34.68 -12.99 -41.87
CA TRP A 736 -33.97 -13.60 -40.75
C TRP A 736 -32.58 -13.00 -40.57
N SER A 737 -32.48 -11.68 -40.74
CA SER A 737 -31.31 -10.90 -40.38
C SER A 737 -30.77 -11.31 -39.00
N GLU A 738 -29.50 -11.76 -38.94
CA GLU A 738 -28.86 -12.27 -37.72
C GLU A 738 -27.43 -11.75 -37.56
N VAL A 739 -27.12 -11.23 -36.38
CA VAL A 739 -25.77 -10.82 -35.98
C VAL A 739 -25.34 -11.53 -34.70
N ARG A 740 -24.03 -11.83 -34.59
CA ARG A 740 -23.41 -12.44 -33.42
C ARG A 740 -22.19 -11.66 -32.94
N GLY A 741 -21.91 -11.77 -31.64
CA GLY A 741 -20.72 -11.22 -31.00
C GLY A 741 -20.24 -12.08 -29.85
N SER A 742 -18.93 -12.14 -29.65
CA SER A 742 -18.31 -12.86 -28.53
C SER A 742 -17.13 -12.07 -27.96
N TRP A 743 -17.10 -11.91 -26.64
CA TRP A 743 -16.08 -11.14 -25.93
C TRP A 743 -15.59 -11.88 -24.70
N ILE A 744 -14.30 -11.71 -24.39
CA ILE A 744 -13.72 -12.10 -23.11
C ILE A 744 -13.22 -10.82 -22.44
N ARG A 745 -13.59 -10.60 -21.18
CA ARG A 745 -13.16 -9.44 -20.39
C ARG A 745 -12.67 -9.90 -19.04
N THR A 746 -11.49 -9.43 -18.64
CA THR A 746 -10.99 -9.62 -17.28
C THR A 746 -11.80 -8.72 -16.35
N ILE A 747 -12.47 -9.32 -15.36
CA ILE A 747 -13.26 -8.58 -14.35
C ILE A 747 -12.58 -8.56 -12.98
N TYR A 748 -11.57 -9.41 -12.77
CA TYR A 748 -10.74 -9.41 -11.58
C TYR A 748 -9.35 -9.97 -11.89
N THR A 749 -8.32 -9.41 -11.26
CA THR A 749 -6.96 -9.99 -11.25
C THR A 749 -6.52 -10.14 -9.79
N ALA A 750 -6.15 -11.35 -9.40
CA ALA A 750 -5.63 -11.63 -8.07
C ALA A 750 -4.23 -11.02 -7.88
N PRO A 751 -3.88 -10.58 -6.65
CA PRO A 751 -2.53 -10.12 -6.31
C PRO A 751 -1.46 -11.16 -6.68
N LEU A 752 -0.25 -10.70 -6.98
CA LEU A 752 0.86 -11.57 -7.40
C LEU A 752 1.15 -12.72 -6.41
N SER A 753 0.95 -12.46 -5.11
CA SER A 753 1.12 -13.41 -4.01
C SER A 753 -0.03 -14.41 -3.83
N ARG A 754 -1.11 -14.31 -4.64
CA ARG A 754 -2.33 -15.10 -4.48
C ARG A 754 -2.74 -15.79 -5.79
N ARG A 755 -3.56 -16.83 -5.67
CA ARG A 755 -4.25 -17.51 -6.77
C ARG A 755 -5.73 -17.65 -6.43
N ILE A 756 -6.56 -17.60 -7.46
CA ILE A 756 -8.01 -17.77 -7.34
C ILE A 756 -8.29 -19.26 -7.23
N GLN A 757 -8.84 -19.66 -6.09
CA GLN A 757 -9.22 -21.04 -5.82
C GLN A 757 -10.60 -21.34 -6.41
N SER A 758 -11.60 -20.48 -6.16
CA SER A 758 -12.95 -20.63 -6.70
C SER A 758 -13.67 -19.29 -6.88
N ILE A 759 -14.72 -19.27 -7.70
CA ILE A 759 -15.72 -18.20 -7.74
C ILE A 759 -16.94 -18.72 -6.97
N THR A 760 -17.31 -18.05 -5.88
CA THR A 760 -18.40 -18.46 -4.98
C THR A 760 -19.71 -17.74 -5.25
N SER A 761 -19.69 -16.61 -5.95
CA SER A 761 -20.90 -15.97 -6.50
C SER A 761 -21.43 -16.74 -7.74
N PRO A 762 -22.69 -16.55 -8.15
CA PRO A 762 -23.22 -17.13 -9.37
C PRO A 762 -22.33 -16.82 -10.59
N THR A 763 -22.07 -17.82 -11.43
CA THR A 763 -21.12 -17.70 -12.55
C THR A 763 -21.77 -17.68 -13.93
N ARG A 764 -23.09 -17.88 -14.04
CA ARG A 764 -23.76 -17.97 -15.34
C ARG A 764 -25.06 -17.18 -15.41
N THR A 765 -25.21 -16.42 -16.48
CA THR A 765 -26.44 -15.75 -16.90
C THR A 765 -26.77 -16.19 -18.32
N SER A 766 -28.05 -16.42 -18.61
CA SER A 766 -28.56 -16.64 -19.97
C SER A 766 -29.82 -15.79 -20.20
N ILE A 767 -29.94 -15.21 -21.38
CA ILE A 767 -31.05 -14.38 -21.84
C ILE A 767 -31.55 -14.95 -23.16
N ASN A 768 -32.87 -14.98 -23.33
CA ASN A 768 -33.53 -15.26 -24.60
C ASN A 768 -34.85 -14.49 -24.62
N GLN A 769 -34.88 -13.33 -25.27
CA GLN A 769 -36.02 -12.42 -25.23
C GLN A 769 -36.26 -11.79 -26.59
N VAL A 770 -37.52 -11.57 -26.95
CA VAL A 770 -37.90 -10.76 -28.12
C VAL A 770 -38.00 -9.32 -27.64
N LEU A 771 -37.24 -8.42 -28.26
CA LEU A 771 -37.33 -6.99 -28.04
C LEU A 771 -38.36 -6.46 -29.04
N VAL A 772 -39.58 -6.19 -28.55
CA VAL A 772 -40.65 -5.59 -29.37
C VAL A 772 -40.59 -4.09 -29.16
N GLY A 773 -40.53 -3.32 -30.26
CA GLY A 773 -40.61 -1.85 -30.21
C GLY A 773 -41.90 -1.41 -29.54
N GLY A 774 -41.83 -0.36 -28.72
CA GLY A 774 -43.01 0.23 -28.08
C GLY A 774 -44.04 0.61 -29.14
N GLY A 775 -45.18 -0.07 -29.16
CA GLY A 775 -46.24 0.21 -30.12
C GLY A 775 -46.75 1.64 -29.99
N GLY A 776 -46.68 2.41 -31.08
CA GLY A 776 -47.48 3.62 -31.27
C GLY A 776 -46.73 4.81 -31.87
N ASN A 777 -46.81 4.96 -33.20
CA ASN A 777 -46.97 6.25 -33.91
C ASN A 777 -46.19 7.51 -33.46
N GLU A 778 -44.96 7.40 -32.95
CA GLU A 778 -44.09 8.55 -32.74
C GLU A 778 -42.72 8.33 -33.40
N ILE A 779 -42.48 9.13 -34.44
CA ILE A 779 -41.18 9.63 -34.94
C ILE A 779 -39.96 8.98 -34.26
N PHE A 780 -39.27 8.09 -34.96
CA PHE A 780 -37.94 7.56 -34.60
C PHE A 780 -37.03 8.70 -34.11
N ARG A 781 -36.81 8.79 -32.79
CA ARG A 781 -35.93 9.81 -32.18
C ARG A 781 -34.47 9.38 -32.29
N GLY A 782 -33.93 9.42 -33.51
CA GLY A 782 -32.50 9.34 -33.77
C GLY A 782 -31.80 7.99 -33.47
N CYS A 783 -30.48 8.03 -33.59
CA CYS A 783 -29.53 6.89 -33.61
C CYS A 783 -29.40 6.02 -32.35
N ASP A 784 -30.24 6.20 -31.33
CA ASP A 784 -30.07 5.47 -30.07
C ASP A 784 -31.10 4.35 -29.85
N GLY A 785 -32.17 4.27 -30.66
CA GLY A 785 -33.23 3.26 -30.52
C GLY A 785 -33.85 3.22 -29.12
N ASP A 786 -34.73 2.24 -28.86
CA ASP A 786 -35.20 1.98 -27.50
C ASP A 786 -34.16 1.14 -26.72
N VAL A 787 -33.65 1.68 -25.62
CA VAL A 787 -32.74 0.94 -24.73
C VAL A 787 -33.56 0.03 -23.80
N HIS A 788 -33.60 -1.27 -24.10
CA HIS A 788 -34.27 -2.26 -23.28
C HIS A 788 -33.42 -2.67 -22.08
N THR A 789 -33.99 -2.56 -20.88
CA THR A 789 -33.34 -3.00 -19.63
C THR A 789 -33.77 -4.40 -19.24
N LEU A 790 -32.87 -5.36 -19.32
CA LEU A 790 -33.08 -6.77 -18.96
C LEU A 790 -32.51 -7.07 -17.57
N ARG A 791 -33.22 -7.88 -16.79
CA ARG A 791 -32.82 -8.29 -15.42
C ARG A 791 -32.67 -9.81 -15.32
N PRO A 792 -31.58 -10.38 -15.86
CA PRO A 792 -31.51 -11.81 -16.11
C PRO A 792 -31.04 -12.64 -14.90
N GLY A 793 -30.55 -11.99 -13.84
CA GLY A 793 -30.02 -12.67 -12.64
C GLY A 793 -28.65 -13.32 -12.87
N GLY A 794 -28.15 -14.02 -11.85
CA GLY A 794 -26.81 -14.63 -11.87
C GLY A 794 -25.70 -13.57 -11.71
N PRO A 795 -24.56 -13.65 -12.42
CA PRO A 795 -23.51 -12.64 -12.38
C PRO A 795 -23.93 -11.28 -12.95
N VAL A 796 -25.02 -11.19 -13.71
CA VAL A 796 -25.50 -9.93 -14.31
C VAL A 796 -26.71 -9.39 -13.56
N ALA A 797 -26.57 -8.19 -12.99
CA ALA A 797 -27.65 -7.46 -12.34
C ALA A 797 -28.62 -6.87 -13.37
N ARG A 798 -28.07 -6.16 -14.37
CA ARG A 798 -28.82 -5.52 -15.46
C ARG A 798 -28.04 -5.59 -16.77
N MET A 799 -28.73 -5.83 -17.88
CA MET A 799 -28.18 -5.74 -19.23
C MET A 799 -29.04 -4.77 -20.04
N PHE A 800 -28.41 -3.76 -20.63
CA PHE A 800 -29.04 -2.74 -21.45
C PHE A 800 -28.74 -3.08 -22.91
N VAL A 801 -29.78 -3.36 -23.68
CA VAL A 801 -29.68 -3.79 -25.08
C VAL A 801 -30.43 -2.80 -25.94
N VAL A 802 -29.78 -2.31 -26.99
CA VAL A 802 -30.46 -1.63 -28.08
C VAL A 802 -30.79 -2.71 -29.10
N GLY A 803 -32.08 -2.84 -29.40
CA GLY A 803 -32.56 -3.76 -30.42
C GLY A 803 -32.69 -3.02 -31.75
N ASP A 804 -33.91 -2.98 -32.25
CA ASP A 804 -34.34 -2.37 -33.50
C ASP A 804 -34.09 -0.84 -33.50
N THR A 805 -33.47 -0.36 -34.57
CA THR A 805 -33.01 1.00 -34.84
C THR A 805 -33.41 1.37 -36.28
N GLY A 806 -33.41 2.67 -36.63
CA GLY A 806 -33.80 3.06 -37.98
C GLY A 806 -32.64 2.92 -38.98
N GLY A 807 -32.80 2.10 -40.03
CA GLY A 807 -31.75 1.75 -40.99
C GLY A 807 -30.94 0.52 -40.54
N ASP A 808 -30.00 0.02 -41.37
CA ASP A 808 -29.22 -1.21 -41.12
C ASP A 808 -28.91 -1.47 -39.61
N ASP A 809 -29.68 -2.33 -38.96
CA ASP A 809 -29.53 -2.70 -37.54
C ASP A 809 -28.25 -3.49 -37.22
N ILE A 810 -27.68 -4.15 -38.23
CA ILE A 810 -26.46 -4.95 -38.09
C ILE A 810 -25.25 -4.14 -38.58
N SER A 811 -24.37 -3.76 -37.65
CA SER A 811 -23.17 -2.94 -37.91
C SER A 811 -22.28 -3.44 -39.06
N SER A 812 -21.78 -2.51 -39.89
CA SER A 812 -20.84 -2.79 -41.00
C SER A 812 -19.38 -2.48 -40.68
N ASP A 813 -19.10 -1.67 -39.67
CA ASP A 813 -17.76 -1.11 -39.40
C ASP A 813 -17.28 -1.34 -37.96
N GLY A 814 -18.09 -2.03 -37.14
CA GLY A 814 -17.78 -2.33 -35.74
C GLY A 814 -17.97 -1.14 -34.79
N ASN A 815 -18.46 0.00 -35.31
CA ASN A 815 -18.92 1.12 -34.53
C ASN A 815 -20.46 1.09 -34.45
N CYS A 816 -21.00 0.59 -33.34
CA CYS A 816 -22.44 0.42 -33.18
C CYS A 816 -23.23 1.72 -32.91
N ASN A 817 -22.79 2.85 -33.45
CA ASN A 817 -23.62 4.05 -33.47
C ASN A 817 -24.78 3.78 -34.41
N CYS A 818 -26.01 3.85 -33.89
CA CYS A 818 -27.22 3.54 -34.64
C CYS A 818 -27.47 2.05 -34.95
N ASP A 819 -26.74 1.11 -34.34
CA ASP A 819 -26.91 -0.35 -34.58
C ASP A 819 -27.28 -1.13 -33.31
N THR A 820 -27.79 -2.36 -33.49
CA THR A 820 -28.09 -3.33 -32.43
C THR A 820 -26.84 -3.68 -31.61
N ARG A 821 -26.92 -3.50 -30.29
CA ARG A 821 -25.76 -3.65 -29.39
C ARG A 821 -26.14 -3.96 -27.95
N ILE A 822 -25.18 -4.50 -27.20
CA ILE A 822 -25.24 -4.41 -25.74
C ILE A 822 -24.67 -3.03 -25.36
N ASN A 823 -25.54 -2.10 -24.97
CA ASN A 823 -25.14 -0.77 -24.55
C ASN A 823 -24.38 -0.79 -23.21
N ARG A 824 -24.87 -1.56 -22.24
CA ARG A 824 -24.25 -1.67 -20.91
C ARG A 824 -24.53 -3.02 -20.25
N ILE A 825 -23.55 -3.56 -19.53
CA ILE A 825 -23.74 -4.67 -18.59
C ILE A 825 -23.33 -4.20 -17.20
N GLU A 826 -24.22 -4.38 -16.24
CA GLU A 826 -23.94 -4.22 -14.82
C GLU A 826 -23.91 -5.59 -14.16
N PHE A 827 -22.81 -5.88 -13.47
CA PHE A 827 -22.63 -7.15 -12.77
C PHE A 827 -23.12 -7.05 -11.32
N ASN A 828 -23.61 -8.17 -10.81
CA ASN A 828 -23.67 -8.36 -9.36
C ASN A 828 -22.24 -8.50 -8.80
N PRO A 829 -21.99 -8.15 -7.52
CA PRO A 829 -20.69 -8.35 -6.90
C PRO A 829 -20.20 -9.80 -7.06
N VAL A 830 -18.97 -9.97 -7.54
CA VAL A 830 -18.38 -11.29 -7.82
C VAL A 830 -17.52 -11.70 -6.65
N THR A 831 -17.85 -12.81 -6.00
CA THR A 831 -17.11 -13.31 -4.84
C THR A 831 -16.18 -14.44 -5.26
N VAL A 832 -14.90 -14.36 -4.86
CA VAL A 832 -13.88 -15.38 -5.11
C VAL A 832 -13.18 -15.79 -3.84
N THR A 833 -12.67 -17.02 -3.78
CA THR A 833 -11.75 -17.47 -2.72
C THR A 833 -10.32 -17.47 -3.24
N LEU A 834 -9.37 -17.05 -2.41
CA LEU A 834 -7.96 -16.96 -2.73
C LEU A 834 -7.14 -17.96 -1.90
N THR A 835 -6.09 -18.48 -2.53
CA THR A 835 -5.04 -19.26 -1.87
C THR A 835 -3.69 -18.55 -2.06
N PRO A 836 -2.72 -18.74 -1.17
CA PRO A 836 -1.35 -18.32 -1.42
C PRO A 836 -0.85 -18.92 -2.74
N ALA A 837 -0.21 -18.11 -3.59
CA ALA A 837 0.49 -18.64 -4.74
C ALA A 837 1.61 -19.54 -4.23
N SER A 838 1.54 -20.84 -4.55
CA SER A 838 2.62 -21.76 -4.19
C SER A 838 3.91 -21.21 -4.77
N ALA A 839 4.88 -20.93 -3.91
CA ALA A 839 6.22 -20.58 -4.34
C ALA A 839 6.76 -21.79 -5.11
N SER A 840 6.68 -21.77 -6.43
CA SER A 840 7.56 -22.59 -7.24
C SER A 840 8.96 -22.09 -6.92
N ARG A 841 9.64 -22.77 -6.00
CA ARG A 841 11.08 -22.65 -5.77
C ARG A 841 11.77 -23.03 -7.08
N LYS A 842 12.00 -22.04 -7.94
CA LYS A 842 13.23 -21.98 -8.69
C LYS A 842 14.03 -20.87 -8.01
N SER A 843 15.04 -21.29 -7.28
CA SER A 843 16.04 -20.45 -6.64
C SER A 843 16.52 -19.38 -7.62
N PHE A 844 16.29 -18.11 -7.31
CA PHE A 844 17.11 -17.04 -7.85
C PHE A 844 18.42 -17.06 -7.08
N ALA A 845 19.40 -17.79 -7.60
CA ALA A 845 20.79 -17.56 -7.26
C ALA A 845 21.24 -16.28 -7.99
N PRO A 846 22.10 -15.44 -7.39
CA PRO A 846 22.57 -14.22 -8.01
C PRO A 846 23.50 -14.59 -9.17
N LEU A 847 23.14 -14.23 -10.40
CA LEU A 847 23.99 -14.43 -11.57
C LEU A 847 24.95 -13.24 -11.70
N ALA A 848 26.03 -13.33 -10.95
CA ALA A 848 27.29 -12.70 -11.30
C ALA A 848 28.03 -13.62 -12.29
N GLY A 849 28.20 -13.15 -13.54
CA GLY A 849 29.18 -13.67 -14.50
C GLY A 849 28.88 -15.02 -15.17
N ILE A 850 29.42 -15.15 -16.39
CA ILE A 850 29.59 -16.37 -17.22
C ILE A 850 28.47 -16.62 -18.27
N THR A 851 28.70 -15.97 -19.41
CA THR A 851 28.76 -16.47 -20.80
C THR A 851 27.75 -17.50 -21.34
N ASN A 852 27.18 -17.16 -22.50
CA ASN A 852 26.61 -18.01 -23.56
C ASN A 852 26.89 -19.52 -23.45
N GLU A 853 25.84 -20.33 -23.28
CA GLU A 853 25.34 -21.25 -24.31
C GLU A 853 24.06 -22.00 -23.87
N LYS A 854 23.08 -22.02 -24.77
CA LYS A 854 22.03 -23.05 -24.99
C LYS A 854 21.24 -23.56 -23.77
N ILE A 855 20.09 -22.93 -23.50
CA ILE A 855 18.95 -23.60 -22.86
C ILE A 855 17.89 -23.90 -23.94
N ASN A 856 17.53 -25.18 -24.04
CA ASN A 856 16.59 -25.79 -24.98
C ASN A 856 15.30 -24.98 -25.22
N LYS A 857 15.24 -24.28 -26.35
CA LYS A 857 14.02 -23.73 -26.97
C LYS A 857 13.43 -24.76 -27.93
N THR A 858 12.51 -25.61 -27.46
CA THR A 858 11.98 -26.69 -28.33
C THR A 858 10.48 -26.97 -28.24
N ALA A 859 9.62 -26.06 -27.75
CA ALA A 859 8.18 -26.38 -27.70
C ALA A 859 7.16 -25.22 -27.85
N GLY A 860 7.50 -24.04 -28.39
CA GLY A 860 6.50 -22.97 -28.54
C GLY A 860 6.89 -21.85 -29.49
N SER A 861 5.90 -21.06 -29.93
CA SER A 861 6.14 -19.76 -30.57
C SER A 861 6.78 -18.81 -29.57
N TYR A 862 7.83 -18.07 -29.95
CA TYR A 862 8.55 -17.16 -29.07
C TYR A 862 9.02 -15.90 -29.80
N LEU A 863 9.30 -14.85 -29.02
CA LEU A 863 9.96 -13.63 -29.44
C LEU A 863 11.16 -13.39 -28.52
N ASP A 864 12.35 -13.35 -29.11
CA ASP A 864 13.59 -13.12 -28.39
C ASP A 864 13.84 -11.64 -28.15
N GLN A 865 14.72 -11.38 -27.18
CA GLN A 865 15.26 -10.05 -27.00
C GLN A 865 16.16 -9.69 -28.19
N ASN A 866 16.04 -8.47 -28.68
CA ASN A 866 16.85 -7.93 -29.76
C ASN A 866 18.31 -7.87 -29.31
N ASN A 867 19.24 -8.14 -30.20
CA ASN A 867 20.67 -8.17 -29.90
C ASN A 867 21.46 -7.45 -31.00
N PRO A 868 22.28 -6.44 -30.67
CA PRO A 868 22.50 -5.86 -29.33
C PRO A 868 21.28 -5.10 -28.77
N ASN A 869 21.21 -4.94 -27.45
CA ASN A 869 20.27 -4.04 -26.77
C ASN A 869 20.87 -3.50 -25.44
N PRO A 870 21.16 -2.19 -25.31
CA PRO A 870 20.92 -1.14 -26.29
C PRO A 870 21.70 -1.36 -27.60
N PHE A 871 21.20 -0.81 -28.71
CA PHE A 871 21.87 -0.79 -30.01
C PHE A 871 22.02 0.62 -30.52
N ASP A 872 22.99 0.82 -31.42
CA ASP A 872 23.26 2.10 -32.08
C ASP A 872 22.98 1.98 -33.59
N GLN A 873 23.80 1.21 -34.31
CA GLN A 873 23.68 1.14 -35.78
C GLN A 873 22.64 0.13 -36.27
N HIS A 874 22.63 -1.09 -35.72
CA HIS A 874 21.69 -2.15 -36.11
C HIS A 874 21.41 -3.10 -34.94
N THR A 875 20.26 -3.77 -34.97
CA THR A 875 19.90 -4.83 -34.02
C THR A 875 19.09 -5.91 -34.71
N THR A 876 19.10 -7.09 -34.11
CA THR A 876 18.48 -8.28 -34.68
C THR A 876 17.45 -8.85 -33.73
N ILE A 877 16.23 -9.07 -34.23
CA ILE A 877 15.09 -9.64 -33.48
C ILE A 877 14.82 -11.05 -33.99
N ASN A 878 14.99 -12.04 -33.12
CA ASN A 878 14.70 -13.43 -33.42
C ASN A 878 13.28 -13.82 -32.96
N TYR A 879 12.55 -14.59 -33.77
CA TYR A 879 11.24 -15.12 -33.40
C TYR A 879 11.01 -16.53 -33.95
N GLN A 880 10.10 -17.27 -33.32
CA GLN A 880 9.58 -18.52 -33.84
C GLN A 880 8.06 -18.49 -33.80
N VAL A 881 7.42 -18.99 -34.84
CA VAL A 881 5.97 -19.26 -34.86
C VAL A 881 5.70 -20.70 -35.25
N ILE A 882 4.90 -21.42 -34.46
CA ILE A 882 4.42 -22.76 -34.78
C ILE A 882 3.07 -22.66 -35.49
N SER A 883 2.94 -23.33 -36.65
CA SER A 883 1.72 -23.43 -37.45
C SER A 883 0.62 -24.26 -36.74
N PRO A 884 -0.69 -24.03 -36.97
CA PRO A 884 -1.29 -23.09 -37.94
C PRO A 884 -1.53 -21.69 -37.38
N VAL A 885 -1.05 -20.68 -38.11
CA VAL A 885 -1.33 -19.24 -37.91
C VAL A 885 -1.52 -18.62 -39.30
N LYS A 886 -2.59 -17.84 -39.51
CA LYS A 886 -2.92 -17.26 -40.83
C LYS A 886 -2.11 -15.98 -41.10
N GLN A 887 -1.83 -15.19 -40.08
CA GLN A 887 -1.11 -13.93 -40.18
C GLN A 887 -0.12 -13.75 -39.03
N VAL A 888 1.15 -13.51 -39.34
CA VAL A 888 2.18 -13.15 -38.36
C VAL A 888 2.61 -11.70 -38.61
N THR A 889 2.58 -10.86 -37.59
CA THR A 889 2.96 -9.43 -37.69
C THR A 889 3.83 -9.02 -36.52
N LEU A 890 4.95 -8.35 -36.77
CA LEU A 890 5.78 -7.73 -35.74
C LEU A 890 5.64 -6.20 -35.80
N LYS A 891 5.19 -5.56 -34.71
CA LYS A 891 5.04 -4.10 -34.61
C LYS A 891 6.11 -3.54 -33.69
N ILE A 892 6.63 -2.36 -34.01
CA ILE A 892 7.50 -1.56 -33.14
C ILE A 892 6.71 -0.32 -32.73
N ILE A 893 6.64 -0.06 -31.44
CA ILE A 893 5.79 0.95 -30.81
C ILE A 893 6.65 1.83 -29.90
N ASN A 894 6.44 3.15 -29.93
CA ASN A 894 7.09 4.07 -28.99
C ASN A 894 6.39 4.08 -27.61
N MET A 895 6.95 4.80 -26.64
CA MET A 895 6.37 4.88 -25.28
C MET A 895 5.00 5.58 -25.19
N ALA A 896 4.58 6.28 -26.25
CA ALA A 896 3.24 6.86 -26.36
C ALA A 896 2.21 5.88 -26.95
N GLY A 897 2.61 4.63 -27.25
CA GLY A 897 1.73 3.61 -27.83
C GLY A 897 1.55 3.72 -29.35
N ILE A 898 2.29 4.61 -30.02
CA ILE A 898 2.20 4.82 -31.48
C ILE A 898 3.07 3.79 -32.19
N THR A 899 2.51 3.08 -33.17
CA THR A 899 3.28 2.15 -34.03
C THR A 899 4.20 2.96 -34.94
N VAL A 900 5.51 2.82 -34.75
CA VAL A 900 6.54 3.52 -35.53
C VAL A 900 7.09 2.68 -36.69
N LYS A 901 6.93 1.35 -36.64
CA LYS A 901 7.30 0.44 -37.74
C LYS A 901 6.50 -0.87 -37.64
N GLN A 902 6.19 -1.50 -38.76
CA GLN A 902 5.46 -2.77 -38.80
C GLN A 902 6.01 -3.70 -39.89
N PHE A 903 6.17 -4.98 -39.55
CA PHE A 903 6.48 -6.08 -40.44
C PHE A 903 5.26 -7.01 -40.51
N ALA A 904 4.55 -7.05 -41.64
CA ALA A 904 3.36 -7.87 -41.83
C ALA A 904 3.65 -9.11 -42.67
N ASN A 905 2.76 -10.12 -42.59
CA ASN A 905 2.84 -11.37 -43.36
C ASN A 905 4.18 -12.12 -43.18
N LEU A 906 4.68 -12.12 -41.95
CA LEU A 906 5.90 -12.82 -41.59
C LEU A 906 5.71 -14.34 -41.71
N PRO A 907 6.74 -15.09 -42.15
CA PRO A 907 6.64 -16.54 -42.29
C PRO A 907 6.53 -17.26 -40.93
N THR A 908 5.87 -18.42 -40.91
CA THR A 908 5.93 -19.34 -39.76
C THR A 908 7.26 -20.10 -39.75
N GLY A 909 7.67 -20.62 -38.59
CA GLY A 909 9.00 -21.19 -38.35
C GLY A 909 9.92 -20.24 -37.58
N LYS A 910 11.21 -20.56 -37.49
CA LYS A 910 12.25 -19.73 -36.87
C LYS A 910 12.78 -18.73 -37.88
N HIS A 911 12.75 -17.44 -37.55
CA HIS A 911 13.14 -16.36 -38.44
C HIS A 911 13.77 -15.21 -37.66
N GLU A 912 14.47 -14.37 -38.41
CA GLU A 912 15.23 -13.24 -37.92
C GLU A 912 14.81 -11.96 -38.65
N ILE A 913 14.71 -10.84 -37.93
CA ILE A 913 14.43 -9.52 -38.48
C ILE A 913 15.57 -8.58 -38.10
N SER A 914 16.24 -8.01 -39.10
CA SER A 914 17.22 -6.94 -38.89
C SER A 914 16.53 -5.58 -38.85
N LEU A 915 16.96 -4.73 -37.92
CA LEU A 915 16.49 -3.38 -37.75
C LEU A 915 17.67 -2.40 -37.72
N GLU A 916 17.72 -1.54 -38.73
CA GLU A 916 18.67 -0.42 -38.81
C GLU A 916 18.27 0.72 -37.85
N GLY A 917 19.20 1.16 -37.00
CA GLY A 917 19.02 2.24 -36.03
C GLY A 917 18.72 3.59 -36.68
N ASN A 918 19.19 3.81 -37.92
CA ASN A 918 18.84 5.02 -38.69
C ASN A 918 17.36 5.09 -39.08
N SER A 919 16.61 3.99 -38.97
CA SER A 919 15.18 3.97 -39.29
C SER A 919 14.26 4.43 -38.16
N LEU A 920 14.81 4.77 -36.97
CA LEU A 920 14.07 5.25 -35.81
C LEU A 920 14.84 6.37 -35.07
N PRO A 921 14.17 7.33 -34.40
CA PRO A 921 14.84 8.25 -33.46
C PRO A 921 15.47 7.51 -32.26
N PRO A 922 16.51 8.04 -31.60
CA PRO A 922 17.00 7.52 -30.32
C PRO A 922 15.86 7.46 -29.30
N GLY A 923 15.78 6.37 -28.54
CA GLY A 923 14.72 6.22 -27.56
C GLY A 923 14.40 4.77 -27.19
N VAL A 924 13.39 4.65 -26.34
CA VAL A 924 12.87 3.36 -25.87
C VAL A 924 11.67 2.97 -26.70
N TYR A 925 11.69 1.72 -27.18
CA TYR A 925 10.62 1.14 -27.97
C TYR A 925 10.20 -0.22 -27.40
N VAL A 926 8.96 -0.60 -27.68
CA VAL A 926 8.45 -1.96 -27.45
C VAL A 926 8.14 -2.56 -28.80
N TYR A 927 8.68 -3.74 -29.10
CA TYR A 927 8.27 -4.51 -30.26
C TYR A 927 7.43 -5.73 -29.85
N THR A 928 6.39 -6.00 -30.62
CA THR A 928 5.34 -6.97 -30.30
C THR A 928 5.16 -7.96 -31.44
N LEU A 929 5.14 -9.25 -31.14
CA LEU A 929 4.78 -10.31 -32.08
C LEU A 929 3.28 -10.56 -31.96
N ASN A 930 2.58 -10.46 -33.08
CA ASN A 930 1.14 -10.66 -33.20
C ASN A 930 0.86 -11.84 -34.13
N LEU A 931 0.03 -12.78 -33.68
CA LEU A 931 -0.45 -13.93 -34.44
C LEU A 931 -1.97 -13.79 -34.61
N ASP A 932 -2.46 -13.81 -35.84
CA ASP A 932 -3.88 -13.64 -36.19
C ASP A 932 -4.54 -12.43 -35.49
N GLY A 933 -3.81 -11.31 -35.45
CA GLY A 933 -4.25 -10.05 -34.84
C GLY A 933 -4.12 -9.98 -33.32
N GLN A 934 -3.72 -11.06 -32.63
CA GLN A 934 -3.49 -11.08 -31.19
C GLN A 934 -2.01 -10.95 -30.83
N GLN A 935 -1.67 -10.03 -29.93
CA GLN A 935 -0.32 -9.91 -29.39
C GLN A 935 0.02 -11.11 -28.51
N VAL A 936 1.03 -11.89 -28.90
CA VAL A 936 1.46 -13.10 -28.17
C VAL A 936 2.75 -12.88 -27.38
N ALA A 937 3.56 -11.89 -27.76
CA ALA A 937 4.79 -11.55 -27.05
C ALA A 937 5.16 -10.08 -27.26
N ALA A 938 5.85 -9.49 -26.29
CA ALA A 938 6.39 -8.14 -26.37
C ALA A 938 7.76 -8.07 -25.70
N ARG A 939 8.62 -7.20 -26.20
CA ARG A 939 9.99 -7.00 -25.74
C ARG A 939 10.38 -5.53 -25.88
N LYS A 940 11.26 -5.06 -24.99
CA LYS A 940 11.76 -3.69 -24.98
C LYS A 940 13.08 -3.61 -25.73
N MET A 941 13.23 -2.67 -26.65
CA MET A 941 14.52 -2.31 -27.25
C MET A 941 14.87 -0.85 -26.94
N VAL A 942 16.16 -0.56 -26.82
CA VAL A 942 16.70 0.77 -26.57
C VAL A 942 17.65 1.11 -27.71
N LEU A 943 17.36 2.19 -28.44
CA LEU A 943 18.23 2.75 -29.46
C LEU A 943 18.97 3.95 -28.85
N VAL A 944 20.30 3.86 -28.78
CA VAL A 944 21.21 4.91 -28.32
C VAL A 944 22.01 5.38 -29.53
N LYS A 945 21.96 6.68 -29.87
CA LYS A 945 22.83 7.26 -30.91
C LYS A 945 23.97 8.01 -30.26
#